data_AF-A0A3C2B465-F1
#
_entry.id   AF-A0A3C2B465-F1
#
_cell.length_a   1.000
_cell.length_b   1.000
_cell.length_c   1.000
_cell.angle_alpha   90.00
_cell.angle_beta   90.00
_cell.angle_gamma   90.00
#
_symmetry.space_group_name_H-M   'P 1'
#
loop_
_entity.id
_entity.type
_entity.pdbx_description
1 polymer ?
#
loop_
_entity_poly.entity_id
_entity_poly.type
_entity_poly.pdbx_seq_one_letter_code
_entity_poly.pdbx_strand_id
1 'polypeptide(L)'
;MSTAIPERPPRARTRPAATRTVIDPAVAGAALRESIRKLHPHAMMRNPVMFIVEIGSVLTTCFLLRDVATADAASNAFNAAVSAWLWFTVIFANFAEAMAEGRGRAQADTLRATRADTMARVRLPDGTEVTRPSAALDVGDHCVVSAGEIIPGDGDVVEGIATVDESAITGESAPVVRESGGDRSAVTGGTRVLSDQIVVQITARPGESFLDRMIALVEGAGRQKTPNEVALSILLTGLTIMFLLAVVTLQPFAIYFGAEQEMVVLVALLVCLIPTTIGGLLSAIGIAGMDRLVQRNVLALSGRAVEAAGDVSTLLLDKTGTITFGSRQAAEFIPVHGVTVEELAEVAMLSSLADETPEGRSIVALAIERFGLVPPDRPDAVMVPFTAQTRMSGMDFPADRHGPERRVRKGAGDSARRWALEAGGSVPLELGPIVDSVSSDGATPLVVIDDTRILGVVRLKDTVKPGMTERFEQLRAMGIRTVMITGDNPLTAAAIAREAGVDDYLAEATPEDKMALIRREQAGGNLVAMTGDGTNDAPALAQADVGVAMNTGTQAAKEAGNMVDLDSNPTKLIEIVEIGKQLLITRGALTTFSIANDVAKYFAIIPAMFSGVLPALEALDVMQLGSARSAIVSAVVFNALIIVALIPLALRGVTFRPDGAAAVLRRNLLVYGLGGLIAPFVGIKLIDVLVVAIGVH
;
A
#
# COMPACT_ATOMS: atom_id res chain seq x y z
N MET A 1 -38.88 37.92 1.87
CA MET A 1 -37.87 37.77 2.93
C MET A 1 -37.21 36.43 2.72
N SER A 2 -35.95 36.44 2.28
CA SER A 2 -35.17 35.26 1.91
C SER A 2 -34.53 34.67 3.18
N THR A 3 -34.98 33.50 3.61
CA THR A 3 -34.35 32.75 4.71
C THR A 3 -33.25 31.86 4.13
N ALA A 4 -32.01 32.26 4.41
CA ALA A 4 -30.80 31.58 4.00
C ALA A 4 -30.67 30.19 4.67
N ILE A 5 -30.20 29.24 3.88
CA ILE A 5 -29.82 27.88 4.28
C ILE A 5 -28.62 27.98 5.24
N PRO A 6 -28.59 27.27 6.37
CA PRO A 6 -27.42 27.28 7.26
C PRO A 6 -26.24 26.59 6.57
N GLU A 7 -25.13 27.30 6.45
CA GLU A 7 -23.86 26.76 5.93
C GLU A 7 -23.43 25.56 6.78
N ARG A 8 -23.08 24.45 6.11
CA ARG A 8 -22.41 23.30 6.74
C ARG A 8 -21.16 23.77 7.48
N PRO A 9 -20.87 23.28 8.70
CA PRO A 9 -19.64 23.64 9.39
C PRO A 9 -18.44 23.24 8.52
N PRO A 10 -17.38 24.08 8.46
CA PRO A 10 -16.20 23.76 7.68
C PRO A 10 -15.61 22.45 8.22
N ARG A 11 -15.41 21.46 7.34
CA ARG A 11 -14.66 20.24 7.65
C ARG A 11 -13.41 20.65 8.42
N ALA A 12 -13.25 20.12 9.63
CA ALA A 12 -12.02 20.27 10.39
C ALA A 12 -10.89 19.79 9.47
N ARG A 13 -10.11 20.74 8.95
CA ARG A 13 -8.84 20.44 8.29
C ARG A 13 -7.99 19.82 9.38
N THR A 14 -7.92 18.49 9.41
CA THR A 14 -6.86 17.76 10.08
C THR A 14 -5.57 18.43 9.64
N ARG A 15 -4.85 19.02 10.60
CA ARG A 15 -3.51 19.54 10.35
C ARG A 15 -2.75 18.41 9.66
N PRO A 16 -2.14 18.64 8.47
CA PRO A 16 -1.29 17.60 7.90
C PRO A 16 -0.26 17.25 8.97
N ALA A 17 -0.15 15.96 9.29
CA ALA A 17 0.87 15.46 10.19
C ALA A 17 2.20 16.11 9.79
N ALA A 18 2.90 16.71 10.76
CA ALA A 18 4.11 17.47 10.51
C ALA A 18 5.00 16.68 9.54
N THR A 19 5.32 17.28 8.39
CA THR A 19 6.15 16.67 7.36
C THR A 19 7.49 16.29 7.99
N ARG A 20 7.61 15.04 8.44
CA ARG A 20 8.85 14.49 8.99
C ARG A 20 9.91 14.68 7.92
N THR A 21 10.99 15.37 8.27
CA THR A 21 12.14 15.51 7.37
C THR A 21 12.64 14.12 6.99
N VAL A 22 13.10 13.98 5.74
CA VAL A 22 13.59 12.67 5.24
C VAL A 22 14.84 12.20 5.97
N ILE A 23 15.55 13.14 6.59
CA ILE A 23 16.61 12.88 7.55
C ILE A 23 16.11 13.40 8.89
N ASP A 24 15.75 12.49 9.80
CA ASP A 24 15.49 12.82 11.20
C ASP A 24 16.83 12.74 11.96
N PRO A 25 17.26 13.79 12.68
CA PRO A 25 18.53 13.81 13.40
C PRO A 25 18.70 12.65 14.40
N ALA A 26 17.61 12.21 15.04
CA ALA A 26 17.65 11.11 15.99
C ALA A 26 17.91 9.76 15.29
N VAL A 27 17.25 9.56 14.14
CA VAL A 27 17.45 8.36 13.29
C VAL A 27 18.85 8.37 12.68
N ALA A 28 19.35 9.53 12.25
CA ALA A 28 20.69 9.67 11.66
C ALA A 28 21.81 9.29 12.64
N GLY A 29 21.70 9.69 13.92
CA GLY A 29 22.69 9.32 14.93
C GLY A 29 22.75 7.81 15.19
N ALA A 30 21.60 7.14 15.23
CA ALA A 30 21.54 5.68 15.37
C ALA A 30 22.05 4.97 14.10
N ALA A 31 21.65 5.45 12.92
CA ALA A 31 22.07 4.90 11.63
C ALA A 31 23.59 4.96 11.42
N LEU A 32 24.26 6.03 11.89
CA LEU A 32 25.73 6.12 11.83
C LEU A 32 26.43 5.08 12.70
N ARG A 33 25.86 4.74 13.86
CA ARG A 33 26.42 3.67 14.71
C ARG A 33 26.21 2.29 14.09
N GLU A 34 25.04 2.09 13.49
CA GLU A 34 24.70 0.85 12.80
C GLU A 34 25.51 0.66 11.51
N SER A 35 25.81 1.73 10.77
CA SER A 35 26.61 1.66 9.54
C SER A 35 28.03 1.14 9.79
N ILE A 36 28.61 1.48 10.95
CA ILE A 36 29.91 0.96 11.39
C ILE A 36 29.79 -0.52 11.79
N ARG A 37 28.72 -0.93 12.49
CA ARG A 37 28.49 -2.33 12.85
C ARG A 37 28.29 -3.23 11.61
N LYS A 38 27.68 -2.68 10.55
CA LYS A 38 27.46 -3.35 9.28
C LYS A 38 28.74 -3.55 8.44
N LEU A 39 29.90 -3.02 8.86
CA LEU A 39 31.21 -3.30 8.24
C LEU A 39 31.71 -4.74 8.45
N HIS A 40 30.92 -5.63 9.03
CA HIS A 40 31.34 -7.02 9.20
C HIS A 40 31.38 -7.75 7.85
N PRO A 41 32.48 -8.44 7.47
CA PRO A 41 32.65 -9.03 6.13
C PRO A 41 31.50 -9.96 5.71
N HIS A 42 31.01 -10.81 6.62
CA HIS A 42 29.87 -11.69 6.36
C HIS A 42 28.58 -10.95 5.96
N ALA A 43 28.35 -9.74 6.45
CA ALA A 43 27.20 -8.94 6.03
C ALA A 43 27.42 -8.37 4.63
N MET A 44 28.62 -7.87 4.35
CA MET A 44 28.99 -7.27 3.06
C MET A 44 29.04 -8.27 1.91
N MET A 45 29.39 -9.54 2.15
CA MET A 45 29.36 -10.59 1.12
C MET A 45 28.00 -10.76 0.42
N ARG A 46 26.89 -10.33 1.05
CA ARG A 46 25.55 -10.34 0.43
C ARG A 46 25.35 -9.25 -0.65
N ASN A 47 26.23 -8.27 -0.67
CA ASN A 47 26.32 -7.19 -1.65
C ASN A 47 27.71 -7.23 -2.33
N PRO A 48 27.87 -7.96 -3.45
CA PRO A 48 29.18 -8.19 -4.06
C PRO A 48 29.88 -6.90 -4.51
N VAL A 49 29.12 -5.89 -4.91
CA VAL A 49 29.64 -4.57 -5.32
C VAL A 49 30.34 -3.90 -4.14
N MET A 50 29.64 -3.75 -3.01
CA MET A 50 30.21 -3.08 -1.83
C MET A 50 31.30 -3.90 -1.15
N PHE A 51 31.22 -5.24 -1.23
CA PHE A 51 32.27 -6.12 -0.72
C PHE A 51 33.61 -5.92 -1.44
N ILE A 52 33.61 -5.68 -2.75
CA ILE A 52 34.85 -5.35 -3.48
C ILE A 52 35.43 -4.01 -3.02
N VAL A 53 34.58 -3.03 -2.72
CA VAL A 53 35.02 -1.73 -2.17
C VAL A 53 35.63 -1.92 -0.78
N GLU A 54 35.03 -2.77 0.07
CA GLU A 54 35.58 -3.11 1.39
C GLU A 54 36.96 -3.79 1.27
N ILE A 55 37.10 -4.79 0.39
CA ILE A 55 38.39 -5.45 0.12
C ILE A 55 39.41 -4.42 -0.37
N GLY A 56 39.02 -3.54 -1.29
CA GLY A 56 39.85 -2.44 -1.78
C GLY A 56 40.30 -1.53 -0.65
N SER A 57 39.38 -1.13 0.24
CA SER A 57 39.66 -0.28 1.40
C SER A 57 40.65 -0.92 2.36
N VAL A 58 40.50 -2.23 2.62
CA VAL A 58 41.43 -3.01 3.45
C VAL A 58 42.81 -3.07 2.78
N LEU A 59 42.87 -3.39 1.48
CA LEU A 59 44.12 -3.48 0.73
C LEU A 59 44.89 -2.15 0.72
N THR A 60 44.22 -1.04 0.40
CA THR A 60 44.88 0.29 0.37
C THR A 60 45.32 0.72 1.76
N THR A 61 44.55 0.39 2.80
CA THR A 61 44.95 0.63 4.19
C THR A 61 46.20 -0.20 4.56
N CYS A 62 46.27 -1.46 4.14
CA CYS A 62 47.45 -2.29 4.36
C CYS A 62 48.70 -1.76 3.63
N PHE A 63 48.55 -1.27 2.39
CA PHE A 63 49.67 -0.63 1.67
C PHE A 63 50.10 0.66 2.35
N LEU A 64 49.16 1.51 2.77
CA LEU A 64 49.46 2.70 3.55
C LEU A 64 50.26 2.36 4.80
N LEU A 65 49.84 1.38 5.59
CA LEU A 65 50.54 0.99 6.82
C LEU A 65 51.93 0.38 6.55
N ARG A 66 52.09 -0.35 5.44
CA ARG A 66 53.37 -0.91 5.02
C ARG A 66 54.36 0.18 4.62
N ASP A 67 53.88 1.15 3.84
CA ASP A 67 54.74 2.11 3.15
C ASP A 67 54.88 3.44 3.92
N VAL A 68 54.11 3.66 5.00
CA VAL A 68 54.12 4.91 5.78
C VAL A 68 55.51 5.31 6.28
N ALA A 69 56.37 4.34 6.59
CA ALA A 69 57.72 4.58 7.08
C ALA A 69 58.75 4.82 5.97
N THR A 70 58.45 4.43 4.72
CA THR A 70 59.40 4.43 3.60
C THR A 70 59.03 5.42 2.49
N ALA A 71 57.76 5.76 2.34
CA ALA A 71 57.26 6.71 1.34
C ALA A 71 57.37 8.17 1.83
N ASP A 72 57.41 9.10 0.88
CA ASP A 72 57.42 10.53 1.16
C ASP A 72 56.05 11.02 1.69
N ALA A 73 56.06 12.20 2.31
CA ALA A 73 54.86 12.77 2.93
C ALA A 73 53.69 12.96 1.96
N ALA A 74 53.96 13.31 0.69
CA ALA A 74 52.90 13.54 -0.29
C ALA A 74 52.27 12.21 -0.74
N SER A 75 53.06 11.16 -0.99
CA SER A 75 52.53 9.83 -1.31
C SER A 75 51.75 9.22 -0.15
N ASN A 76 52.21 9.41 1.09
CA ASN A 76 51.48 8.99 2.28
C ASN A 76 50.15 9.73 2.44
N ALA A 77 50.12 11.04 2.20
CA ALA A 77 48.89 11.82 2.23
C ALA A 77 47.89 11.37 1.15
N PHE A 78 48.38 11.09 -0.07
CA PHE A 78 47.57 10.54 -1.16
C PHE A 78 46.97 9.17 -0.80
N ASN A 79 47.80 8.22 -0.36
CA ASN A 79 47.37 6.88 0.02
C ASN A 79 46.39 6.89 1.21
N ALA A 80 46.60 7.79 2.17
CA ALA A 80 45.69 8.01 3.29
C ALA A 80 44.36 8.59 2.83
N ALA A 81 44.37 9.59 1.94
CA ALA A 81 43.16 10.21 1.40
C ALA A 81 42.32 9.17 0.63
N VAL A 82 42.93 8.43 -0.29
CA VAL A 82 42.24 7.37 -1.06
C VAL A 82 41.65 6.34 -0.09
N SER A 83 42.45 5.78 0.81
CA SER A 83 41.98 4.75 1.76
C SER A 83 40.84 5.24 2.64
N ALA A 84 40.92 6.47 3.16
CA ALA A 84 39.86 7.07 3.97
C ALA A 84 38.56 7.22 3.18
N TRP A 85 38.61 7.69 1.93
CA TRP A 85 37.41 7.87 1.12
C TRP A 85 36.82 6.55 0.60
N LEU A 86 37.63 5.51 0.43
CA LEU A 86 37.13 4.16 0.18
C LEU A 86 36.33 3.63 1.39
N TRP A 87 36.85 3.80 2.62
CA TRP A 87 36.09 3.49 3.83
C TRP A 87 34.82 4.32 3.97
N PHE A 88 34.88 5.63 3.69
CA PHE A 88 33.68 6.48 3.68
C PHE A 88 32.64 6.01 2.67
N THR A 89 33.06 5.52 1.50
CA THR A 89 32.14 4.96 0.49
C THR A 89 31.36 3.78 1.05
N VAL A 90 32.01 2.84 1.74
CA VAL A 90 31.34 1.71 2.39
C VAL A 90 30.41 2.18 3.51
N ILE A 91 30.89 3.11 4.35
CA ILE A 91 30.11 3.65 5.46
C ILE A 91 28.87 4.39 4.96
N PHE A 92 28.95 5.19 3.90
CA PHE A 92 27.82 5.93 3.34
C PHE A 92 26.76 5.00 2.73
N ALA A 93 27.17 3.91 2.07
CA ALA A 93 26.24 2.88 1.62
C ALA A 93 25.52 2.21 2.79
N ASN A 94 26.26 1.77 3.81
CA ASN A 94 25.69 1.17 5.01
C ASN A 94 24.77 2.14 5.78
N PHE A 95 25.13 3.43 5.77
CA PHE A 95 24.34 4.50 6.37
C PHE A 95 23.00 4.68 5.64
N ALA A 96 22.98 4.62 4.31
CA ALA A 96 21.74 4.70 3.54
C ALA A 96 20.76 3.56 3.90
N GLU A 97 21.28 2.33 4.03
CA GLU A 97 20.49 1.17 4.44
C GLU A 97 19.99 1.31 5.89
N ALA A 98 20.86 1.67 6.82
CA ALA A 98 20.49 1.89 8.23
C ALA A 98 19.49 3.03 8.41
N MET A 99 19.58 4.10 7.60
CA MET A 99 18.59 5.18 7.57
C MET A 99 17.21 4.69 7.12
N ALA A 100 17.15 3.80 6.14
CA ALA A 100 15.90 3.21 5.68
C ALA A 100 15.28 2.31 6.75
N GLU A 101 16.07 1.45 7.39
CA GLU A 101 15.63 0.55 8.47
C GLU A 101 15.22 1.30 9.75
N GLY A 102 15.96 2.35 10.11
CA GLY A 102 15.73 3.11 11.34
C GLY A 102 14.39 3.86 11.36
N ARG A 103 13.88 4.28 10.20
CA ARG A 103 12.54 4.88 10.09
C ARG A 103 11.45 3.86 10.40
N GLY A 104 11.61 2.63 9.89
CA GLY A 104 10.72 1.54 10.20
C GLY A 104 10.73 1.20 11.70
N ARG A 105 11.92 0.95 12.28
CA ARG A 105 12.03 0.56 13.71
C ARG A 105 11.30 1.51 14.67
N ALA A 106 11.37 2.82 14.46
CA ALA A 106 10.66 3.78 15.31
C ALA A 106 9.13 3.58 15.32
N GLN A 107 8.55 3.17 14.19
CA GLN A 107 7.13 2.82 14.09
C GLN A 107 6.84 1.46 14.73
N ALA A 108 7.70 0.46 14.50
CA ALA A 108 7.58 -0.86 15.12
C ALA A 108 7.64 -0.80 16.66
N ASP A 109 8.52 0.02 17.23
CA ASP A 109 8.66 0.17 18.68
C ASP A 109 7.40 0.76 19.33
N THR A 110 6.71 1.66 18.61
CA THR A 110 5.41 2.20 19.06
C THR A 110 4.33 1.11 19.09
N LEU A 111 4.30 0.23 18.09
CA LEU A 111 3.37 -0.90 18.04
C LEU A 111 3.65 -1.93 19.15
N ARG A 112 4.92 -2.23 19.42
CA ARG A 112 5.33 -3.14 20.51
C ARG A 112 4.89 -2.68 21.89
N ALA A 113 5.01 -1.38 22.16
CA ALA A 113 4.62 -0.81 23.44
C ALA A 113 3.13 -1.05 23.77
N THR A 114 2.29 -1.26 22.75
CA THR A 114 0.85 -1.53 22.90
C THR A 114 0.56 -2.99 23.32
N ARG A 115 1.49 -3.94 23.09
CA ARG A 115 1.26 -5.38 23.29
C ARG A 115 1.67 -5.92 24.66
N ALA A 116 2.76 -5.44 25.24
CA ALA A 116 3.54 -6.18 26.24
C ALA A 116 2.80 -6.53 27.56
N ASP A 117 1.66 -5.89 27.87
CA ASP A 117 1.05 -5.96 29.20
C ASP A 117 -0.42 -6.45 29.25
N THR A 118 -0.97 -7.01 28.17
CA THR A 118 -2.41 -7.41 28.15
C THR A 118 -2.65 -8.78 28.79
N MET A 119 -3.48 -8.82 29.83
CA MET A 119 -4.00 -10.06 30.46
C MET A 119 -5.33 -10.47 29.82
N ALA A 120 -5.48 -11.75 29.51
CA ALA A 120 -6.64 -12.35 28.85
C ALA A 120 -7.46 -13.19 29.82
N ARG A 121 -8.79 -13.11 29.77
CA ARG A 121 -9.69 -14.08 30.43
C ARG A 121 -10.02 -15.21 29.47
N VAL A 122 -9.44 -16.39 29.70
CA VAL A 122 -9.65 -17.58 28.87
C VAL A 122 -10.74 -18.44 29.49
N ARG A 123 -11.80 -18.70 28.73
CA ARG A 123 -12.87 -19.64 29.08
C ARG A 123 -12.42 -21.07 28.76
N LEU A 124 -12.37 -21.91 29.79
CA LEU A 124 -12.07 -23.33 29.68
C LEU A 124 -13.32 -24.11 29.23
N PRO A 125 -13.17 -25.36 28.74
CA PRO A 125 -14.29 -26.18 28.28
C PRO A 125 -15.36 -26.47 29.36
N ASP A 126 -15.01 -26.34 30.64
CA ASP A 126 -15.92 -26.49 31.78
C ASP A 126 -16.69 -25.20 32.12
N GLY A 127 -16.50 -24.13 31.34
CA GLY A 127 -17.12 -22.82 31.53
C GLY A 127 -16.40 -21.92 32.54
N THR A 128 -15.32 -22.37 33.17
CA THR A 128 -14.55 -21.54 34.10
C THR A 128 -13.63 -20.56 33.35
N GLU A 129 -13.46 -19.35 33.89
CA GLU A 129 -12.57 -18.35 33.31
C GLU A 129 -11.25 -18.27 34.09
N VAL A 130 -10.13 -18.46 33.40
CA VAL A 130 -8.78 -18.32 33.96
C VAL A 130 -8.06 -17.13 33.32
N THR A 131 -7.35 -16.35 34.12
CA THR A 131 -6.57 -15.23 33.59
C THR A 131 -5.19 -15.71 33.15
N ARG A 132 -4.82 -15.47 31.89
CA ARG A 132 -3.51 -15.78 31.32
C ARG A 132 -2.91 -14.56 30.64
N PRO A 133 -1.58 -14.38 30.65
CA PRO A 133 -0.93 -13.37 29.81
C PRO A 133 -1.18 -13.65 28.32
N SER A 134 -1.36 -12.60 27.51
CA SER A 134 -1.52 -12.72 26.04
C SER A 134 -0.43 -13.54 25.35
N ALA A 135 0.81 -13.48 25.85
CA ALA A 135 1.94 -14.24 25.33
C ALA A 135 1.85 -15.76 25.58
N ALA A 136 0.95 -16.21 26.46
CA ALA A 136 0.74 -17.62 26.80
C ALA A 136 -0.58 -18.17 26.22
N LEU A 137 -1.20 -17.44 25.29
CA LEU A 137 -2.38 -17.91 24.56
C LEU A 137 -1.98 -18.84 23.42
N ASP A 138 -2.74 -19.92 23.25
CA ASP A 138 -2.61 -20.86 22.15
C ASP A 138 -3.78 -20.75 21.17
N VAL A 139 -3.55 -21.19 19.93
CA VAL A 139 -4.59 -21.24 18.89
C VAL A 139 -5.72 -22.16 19.36
N GLY A 140 -6.96 -21.65 19.31
CA GLY A 140 -8.17 -22.32 19.80
C GLY A 140 -8.62 -21.89 21.19
N ASP A 141 -7.81 -21.13 21.95
CA ASP A 141 -8.25 -20.57 23.23
C ASP A 141 -9.43 -19.62 23.03
N HIS A 142 -10.44 -19.70 23.91
CA HIS A 142 -11.63 -18.84 23.87
C HIS A 142 -11.48 -17.72 24.89
N CYS A 143 -11.22 -16.50 24.41
CA CYS A 143 -11.01 -15.33 25.26
C CYS A 143 -12.30 -14.51 25.40
N VAL A 144 -12.73 -14.25 26.63
CA VAL A 144 -13.91 -13.43 26.94
C VAL A 144 -13.47 -11.98 27.11
N VAL A 145 -13.88 -11.11 26.19
CA VAL A 145 -13.50 -9.69 26.18
C VAL A 145 -14.74 -8.81 26.35
N SER A 146 -14.74 -7.99 27.40
CA SER A 146 -15.86 -7.11 27.76
C SER A 146 -15.58 -5.66 27.38
N ALA A 147 -16.61 -4.83 27.31
CA ALA A 147 -16.48 -3.39 27.09
C ALA A 147 -15.42 -2.74 27.98
N GLY A 148 -14.53 -1.97 27.36
CA GLY A 148 -13.37 -1.31 27.98
C GLY A 148 -12.07 -2.10 27.90
N GLU A 149 -12.11 -3.41 27.64
CA GLU A 149 -10.95 -4.29 27.60
C GLU A 149 -10.28 -4.34 26.22
N ILE A 150 -9.01 -4.74 26.22
CA ILE A 150 -8.20 -4.91 25.02
C ILE A 150 -8.30 -6.37 24.56
N ILE A 151 -8.47 -6.56 23.26
CA ILE A 151 -8.46 -7.89 22.65
C ILE A 151 -7.03 -8.46 22.76
N PRO A 152 -6.83 -9.61 23.42
CA PRO A 152 -5.48 -10.05 23.82
C PRO A 152 -4.67 -10.69 22.69
N GLY A 153 -5.31 -11.13 21.61
CA GLY A 153 -4.67 -11.73 20.45
C GLY A 153 -5.63 -11.76 19.26
N ASP A 154 -5.11 -12.04 18.06
CA ASP A 154 -5.96 -12.13 16.87
C ASP A 154 -6.84 -13.37 16.93
N GLY A 155 -8.06 -13.23 16.44
CA GLY A 155 -9.04 -14.29 16.47
C GLY A 155 -10.31 -13.96 15.70
N ASP A 156 -11.27 -14.87 15.80
CA ASP A 156 -12.62 -14.69 15.29
C ASP A 156 -13.62 -14.66 16.45
N VAL A 157 -14.61 -13.77 16.37
CA VAL A 157 -15.74 -13.72 17.30
C VAL A 157 -16.61 -14.95 17.06
N VAL A 158 -16.71 -15.81 18.08
CA VAL A 158 -17.53 -17.03 18.04
C VAL A 158 -18.84 -16.87 18.81
N GLU A 159 -18.90 -15.93 19.76
CA GLU A 159 -20.12 -15.57 20.48
C GLU A 159 -20.19 -14.04 20.69
N GLY A 160 -21.40 -13.48 20.53
CA GLY A 160 -21.70 -12.08 20.82
C GLY A 160 -21.55 -11.13 19.63
N ILE A 161 -21.88 -9.87 19.89
CA ILE A 161 -21.73 -8.74 18.98
C ILE A 161 -21.26 -7.54 19.80
N ALA A 162 -20.28 -6.80 19.30
CA ALA A 162 -19.72 -5.63 19.96
C ALA A 162 -19.19 -4.61 18.97
N THR A 163 -19.08 -3.36 19.43
CA THR A 163 -18.28 -2.34 18.73
C THR A 163 -16.83 -2.37 19.22
N VAL A 164 -15.88 -2.26 18.29
CA VAL A 164 -14.45 -2.33 18.55
C VAL A 164 -13.76 -1.07 18.01
N ASP A 165 -12.89 -0.49 18.81
CA ASP A 165 -11.98 0.59 18.44
C ASP A 165 -10.67 0.01 17.90
N GLU A 166 -10.49 0.12 16.59
CA GLU A 166 -9.28 -0.32 15.87
C GLU A 166 -8.29 0.84 15.61
N SER A 167 -8.48 2.01 16.23
CA SER A 167 -7.68 3.22 15.98
C SER A 167 -6.18 3.05 16.21
N ALA A 168 -5.78 2.13 17.09
CA ALA A 168 -4.37 1.80 17.33
C ALA A 168 -3.66 1.23 16.09
N ILE A 169 -4.42 0.64 15.17
CA ILE A 169 -3.91 -0.06 13.97
C ILE A 169 -4.26 0.71 12.71
N THR A 170 -5.52 1.13 12.56
CA THR A 170 -6.01 1.83 11.38
C THR A 170 -5.76 3.34 11.46
N GLY A 171 -5.61 3.90 12.65
CA GLY A 171 -5.56 5.35 12.86
C GLY A 171 -6.92 6.04 12.70
N GLU A 172 -7.99 5.31 12.35
CA GLU A 172 -9.34 5.84 12.24
C GLU A 172 -10.07 5.75 13.58
N SER A 173 -10.77 6.83 13.97
CA SER A 173 -11.46 6.92 15.27
C SER A 173 -12.88 6.35 15.27
N ALA A 174 -13.37 5.85 14.13
CA ALA A 174 -14.73 5.33 14.02
C ALA A 174 -14.79 3.87 14.52
N PRO A 175 -15.70 3.54 15.45
CA PRO A 175 -15.88 2.16 15.92
C PRO A 175 -16.40 1.24 14.81
N VAL A 176 -15.91 0.00 14.80
CA VAL A 176 -16.33 -1.05 13.85
C VAL A 176 -17.14 -2.12 14.57
N VAL A 177 -18.24 -2.57 13.97
CA VAL A 177 -19.07 -3.66 14.53
C VAL A 177 -18.44 -5.01 14.19
N ARG A 178 -18.29 -5.88 15.19
CA ARG A 178 -17.78 -7.25 15.09
C ARG A 178 -18.81 -8.22 15.68
N GLU A 179 -19.14 -9.27 14.94
CA GLU A 179 -20.23 -10.21 15.28
C GLU A 179 -19.87 -11.65 14.98
N SER A 180 -20.47 -12.60 15.69
CA SER A 180 -20.23 -14.01 15.45
C SER A 180 -20.89 -14.53 14.17
N GLY A 181 -20.23 -15.49 13.51
CA GLY A 181 -20.81 -16.30 12.42
C GLY A 181 -20.97 -15.60 11.05
N GLY A 182 -20.48 -14.37 10.88
CA GLY A 182 -20.50 -13.64 9.61
C GLY A 182 -19.11 -13.21 9.12
N ASP A 183 -19.04 -12.51 7.99
CA ASP A 183 -17.78 -12.01 7.40
C ASP A 183 -17.07 -10.94 8.26
N ARG A 184 -17.73 -10.44 9.32
CA ARG A 184 -17.23 -9.43 10.26
C ARG A 184 -16.76 -10.01 11.59
N SER A 185 -16.55 -11.31 11.69
CA SER A 185 -16.11 -11.98 12.91
C SER A 185 -14.65 -11.72 13.27
N ALA A 186 -13.80 -11.42 12.30
CA ALA A 186 -12.37 -11.25 12.52
C ALA A 186 -12.06 -10.03 13.42
N VAL A 187 -11.28 -10.24 14.48
CA VAL A 187 -10.78 -9.20 15.38
C VAL A 187 -9.26 -9.24 15.48
N THR A 188 -8.67 -8.10 15.84
CA THR A 188 -7.21 -7.94 15.90
C THR A 188 -6.76 -7.65 17.33
N GLY A 189 -5.71 -8.34 17.77
CA GLY A 189 -5.10 -8.14 19.07
C GLY A 189 -4.56 -6.71 19.23
N GLY A 190 -4.72 -6.13 20.42
CA GLY A 190 -4.34 -4.75 20.74
C GLY A 190 -5.43 -3.71 20.46
N THR A 191 -6.54 -4.09 19.82
CA THR A 191 -7.73 -3.23 19.65
C THR A 191 -8.62 -3.28 20.90
N ARG A 192 -9.53 -2.32 21.07
CA ARG A 192 -10.34 -2.19 22.31
C ARG A 192 -11.82 -2.44 22.05
N VAL A 193 -12.46 -3.27 22.85
CA VAL A 193 -13.92 -3.45 22.82
C VAL A 193 -14.58 -2.24 23.49
N LEU A 194 -15.55 -1.61 22.82
CA LEU A 194 -16.25 -0.42 23.31
C LEU A 194 -17.63 -0.73 23.89
N SER A 195 -18.35 -1.71 23.34
CA SER A 195 -19.69 -2.10 23.80
C SER A 195 -19.79 -3.60 24.02
N ASP A 196 -20.73 -3.99 24.89
CA ASP A 196 -21.15 -5.38 25.08
C ASP A 196 -19.99 -6.33 25.49
N GLN A 197 -20.12 -7.60 25.13
CA GLN A 197 -19.15 -8.65 25.41
C GLN A 197 -19.08 -9.61 24.22
N ILE A 198 -17.87 -10.02 23.88
CA ILE A 198 -17.59 -10.99 22.82
C ILE A 198 -16.68 -12.11 23.31
N VAL A 199 -16.86 -13.29 22.75
CA VAL A 199 -15.93 -14.42 22.91
C VAL A 199 -15.13 -14.56 21.63
N VAL A 200 -13.81 -14.43 21.76
CA VAL A 200 -12.86 -14.46 20.66
C VAL A 200 -12.10 -15.78 20.70
N GLN A 201 -12.22 -16.60 19.67
CA GLN A 201 -11.36 -17.77 19.49
C GLN A 201 -10.04 -17.34 18.88
N ILE A 202 -8.92 -17.56 19.58
CA ILE A 202 -7.58 -17.19 19.12
C ILE A 202 -7.21 -18.01 17.87
N THR A 203 -6.79 -17.33 16.82
CA THR A 203 -6.39 -17.96 15.54
C THR A 203 -4.89 -17.84 15.25
N ALA A 204 -4.20 -16.87 15.85
CA ALA A 204 -2.78 -16.64 15.64
C ALA A 204 -1.93 -17.03 16.86
N ARG A 205 -0.77 -17.67 16.61
CA ARG A 205 0.21 -17.96 17.67
C ARG A 205 0.97 -16.70 18.10
N PRO A 206 1.53 -16.68 19.32
CA PRO A 206 2.47 -15.63 19.70
C PRO A 206 3.64 -15.53 18.71
N GLY A 207 3.88 -14.34 18.16
CA GLY A 207 4.90 -14.12 17.12
C GLY A 207 4.35 -14.17 15.68
N GLU A 208 3.13 -14.66 15.50
CA GLU A 208 2.44 -14.73 14.20
C GLU A 208 1.23 -13.79 14.14
N SER A 209 0.98 -12.98 15.18
CA SER A 209 -0.10 -11.99 15.19
C SER A 209 0.07 -10.92 14.10
N PHE A 210 -1.00 -10.21 13.80
CA PHE A 210 -1.06 -9.12 12.84
C PHE A 210 -0.06 -8.02 13.18
N LEU A 211 0.00 -7.63 14.45
CA LEU A 211 1.00 -6.69 14.95
C LEU A 211 2.43 -7.25 14.82
N ASP A 212 2.64 -8.54 15.09
CA ASP A 212 3.96 -9.17 14.90
C ASP A 212 4.40 -9.16 13.43
N ARG A 213 3.48 -9.42 12.51
CA ARG A 213 3.72 -9.31 11.08
C ARG A 213 4.03 -7.88 10.68
N MET A 214 3.29 -6.88 11.20
CA MET A 214 3.60 -5.47 10.99
C MET A 214 5.01 -5.12 11.47
N ILE A 215 5.37 -5.55 12.69
CA ILE A 215 6.69 -5.33 13.28
C ILE A 215 7.79 -5.98 12.43
N ALA A 216 7.64 -7.25 12.07
CA ALA A 216 8.64 -7.98 11.29
C ALA A 216 8.88 -7.35 9.92
N LEU A 217 7.81 -6.91 9.24
CA LEU A 217 7.89 -6.24 7.94
C LEU A 217 8.62 -4.89 8.04
N VAL A 218 8.23 -4.09 9.02
CA VAL A 218 8.78 -2.75 9.24
C VAL A 218 10.25 -2.80 9.66
N GLU A 219 10.68 -3.87 10.34
CA GLU A 219 12.09 -4.10 10.69
C GLU A 219 12.92 -4.74 9.57
N GLY A 220 12.28 -5.14 8.47
CA GLY A 220 12.94 -5.82 7.36
C GLY A 220 13.39 -7.26 7.67
N ALA A 221 12.92 -7.84 8.78
CA ALA A 221 13.22 -9.22 9.16
C ALA A 221 12.52 -10.19 8.19
N GLY A 222 13.28 -11.10 7.56
CA GLY A 222 12.72 -12.07 6.61
C GLY A 222 12.51 -11.57 5.17
N ARG A 223 12.97 -10.36 4.83
CA ARG A 223 12.87 -9.82 3.47
C ARG A 223 13.72 -10.62 2.48
N GLN A 224 13.09 -11.11 1.41
CA GLN A 224 13.78 -11.65 0.25
C GLN A 224 14.04 -10.57 -0.81
N LYS A 225 15.11 -10.72 -1.60
CA LYS A 225 15.35 -9.86 -2.76
C LYS A 225 14.23 -10.05 -3.77
N THR A 226 13.73 -8.95 -4.31
CA THR A 226 12.64 -8.97 -5.29
C THR A 226 13.17 -9.30 -6.70
N PRO A 227 12.32 -9.74 -7.66
CA PRO A 227 12.76 -10.09 -9.01
C PRO A 227 13.58 -8.98 -9.71
N ASN A 228 13.12 -7.73 -9.67
CA ASN A 228 13.83 -6.58 -10.24
C ASN A 228 15.13 -6.29 -9.48
N GLU A 229 15.15 -6.43 -8.15
CA GLU A 229 16.37 -6.28 -7.34
C GLU A 229 17.42 -7.35 -7.70
N VAL A 230 16.98 -8.58 -7.94
CA VAL A 230 17.85 -9.67 -8.42
C VAL A 230 18.35 -9.38 -9.84
N ALA A 231 17.48 -8.96 -10.76
CA ALA A 231 17.87 -8.61 -12.13
C ALA A 231 18.91 -7.48 -12.16
N LEU A 232 18.70 -6.41 -11.39
CA LEU A 232 19.68 -5.35 -11.24
C LEU A 232 20.97 -5.87 -10.59
N SER A 233 20.88 -6.70 -9.55
CA SER A 233 22.08 -7.29 -8.92
C SER A 233 22.92 -8.10 -9.90
N ILE A 234 22.29 -8.84 -10.82
CA ILE A 234 22.98 -9.59 -11.89
C ILE A 234 23.70 -8.63 -12.83
N LEU A 235 23.01 -7.57 -13.30
CA LEU A 235 23.62 -6.55 -14.15
C LEU A 235 24.83 -5.89 -13.47
N LEU A 236 24.67 -5.46 -12.22
CA LEU A 236 25.72 -4.79 -11.45
C LEU A 236 26.91 -5.72 -11.20
N THR A 237 26.65 -6.99 -10.91
CA THR A 237 27.71 -8.01 -10.75
C THR A 237 28.44 -8.23 -12.07
N GLY A 238 27.71 -8.33 -13.19
CA GLY A 238 28.31 -8.45 -14.52
C GLY A 238 29.20 -7.27 -14.89
N LEU A 239 28.74 -6.03 -14.66
CA LEU A 239 29.55 -4.82 -14.85
C LEU A 239 30.78 -4.81 -13.95
N THR A 240 30.63 -5.25 -12.70
CA THR A 240 31.74 -5.33 -11.74
C THR A 240 32.82 -6.31 -12.18
N ILE A 241 32.43 -7.50 -12.68
CA ILE A 241 33.37 -8.46 -13.25
C ILE A 241 34.08 -7.86 -14.47
N MET A 242 33.33 -7.20 -15.35
CA MET A 242 33.89 -6.55 -16.53
C MET A 242 34.92 -5.48 -16.17
N PHE A 243 34.61 -4.59 -15.22
CA PHE A 243 35.55 -3.56 -14.76
C PHE A 243 36.73 -4.14 -14.00
N LEU A 244 36.54 -5.19 -13.21
CA LEU A 244 37.64 -5.90 -12.54
C LEU A 244 38.63 -6.45 -13.58
N LEU A 245 38.14 -7.14 -14.61
CA LEU A 245 38.98 -7.66 -15.69
C LEU A 245 39.68 -6.52 -16.46
N ALA A 246 38.96 -5.42 -16.75
CA ALA A 246 39.53 -4.26 -17.42
C ALA A 246 40.69 -3.63 -16.61
N VAL A 247 40.53 -3.46 -15.30
CA VAL A 247 41.58 -2.89 -14.43
C VAL A 247 42.75 -3.86 -14.23
N VAL A 248 42.48 -5.15 -14.02
CA VAL A 248 43.55 -6.15 -13.84
C VAL A 248 44.40 -6.30 -15.10
N THR A 249 43.77 -6.24 -16.29
CA THR A 249 44.49 -6.30 -17.57
C THR A 249 45.16 -4.99 -17.96
N LEU A 250 44.76 -3.85 -17.36
CA LEU A 250 45.43 -2.57 -17.57
C LEU A 250 46.88 -2.60 -17.10
N GLN A 251 47.18 -3.24 -15.97
CA GLN A 251 48.54 -3.26 -15.40
C GLN A 251 49.60 -3.85 -16.33
N PRO A 252 49.45 -5.05 -16.94
CA PRO A 252 50.43 -5.56 -17.89
C PRO A 252 50.60 -4.67 -19.13
N PHE A 253 49.54 -4.00 -19.59
CA PHE A 253 49.67 -3.00 -20.67
C PHE A 253 50.45 -1.78 -20.21
N ALA A 254 50.18 -1.28 -19.00
CA ALA A 254 50.86 -0.16 -18.41
C ALA A 254 52.37 -0.44 -18.24
N ILE A 255 52.71 -1.65 -17.77
CA ILE A 255 54.10 -2.14 -17.70
C ILE A 255 54.77 -2.18 -19.08
N TYR A 256 54.06 -2.68 -20.10
CA TYR A 256 54.59 -2.72 -21.47
C TYR A 256 54.95 -1.34 -22.02
N PHE A 257 54.15 -0.32 -21.70
CA PHE A 257 54.41 1.08 -22.07
C PHE A 257 55.35 1.83 -21.10
N GLY A 258 55.89 1.18 -20.08
CA GLY A 258 56.76 1.81 -19.08
C GLY A 258 56.05 2.75 -18.11
N ALA A 259 54.72 2.62 -17.98
CA ALA A 259 53.86 3.41 -17.10
C ALA A 259 53.26 2.53 -15.98
N GLU A 260 54.08 1.75 -15.27
CA GLU A 260 53.59 0.87 -14.20
C GLU A 260 52.77 1.65 -13.16
N GLN A 261 51.57 1.16 -12.81
CA GLN A 261 50.67 1.85 -11.91
C GLN A 261 50.79 1.33 -10.48
N GLU A 262 50.65 2.23 -9.50
CA GLU A 262 50.55 1.85 -8.10
C GLU A 262 49.25 1.09 -7.83
N MET A 263 49.30 0.10 -6.93
CA MET A 263 48.12 -0.71 -6.59
C MET A 263 46.97 0.16 -6.03
N VAL A 264 47.29 1.21 -5.28
CA VAL A 264 46.28 2.15 -4.74
C VAL A 264 45.52 2.86 -5.86
N VAL A 265 46.21 3.23 -6.94
CA VAL A 265 45.61 3.87 -8.13
C VAL A 265 44.70 2.91 -8.88
N LEU A 266 45.13 1.65 -9.05
CA LEU A 266 44.30 0.61 -9.68
C LEU A 266 43.03 0.33 -8.86
N VAL A 267 43.15 0.23 -7.53
CA VAL A 267 42.00 0.05 -6.64
C VAL A 267 41.07 1.27 -6.69
N ALA A 268 41.62 2.49 -6.70
CA ALA A 268 40.83 3.71 -6.83
C ALA A 268 40.07 3.76 -8.16
N LEU A 269 40.72 3.42 -9.28
CA LEU A 269 40.09 3.30 -10.59
C LEU A 269 38.95 2.27 -10.55
N LEU A 270 39.22 1.07 -10.04
CA LEU A 270 38.23 0.00 -9.95
C LEU A 270 36.99 0.45 -9.17
N VAL A 271 37.17 1.04 -7.98
CA VAL A 271 36.04 1.49 -7.14
C VAL A 271 35.29 2.66 -7.78
N CYS A 272 35.96 3.52 -8.54
CA CYS A 272 35.29 4.59 -9.26
C CYS A 272 34.43 4.03 -10.41
N LEU A 273 34.90 3.01 -11.14
CA LEU A 273 34.17 2.44 -12.28
C LEU A 273 33.03 1.49 -11.87
N ILE A 274 33.21 0.74 -10.80
CA ILE A 274 32.15 -0.14 -10.30
C ILE A 274 30.92 0.72 -9.93
N PRO A 275 29.68 0.23 -10.18
CA PRO A 275 28.46 1.00 -9.94
C PRO A 275 28.08 1.06 -8.44
N THR A 276 28.97 1.60 -7.61
CA THR A 276 28.82 1.73 -6.14
C THR A 276 27.63 2.59 -5.76
N THR A 277 27.30 3.61 -6.56
CA THR A 277 26.18 4.52 -6.30
C THR A 277 24.85 3.78 -6.20
N ILE A 278 24.50 2.98 -7.20
CA ILE A 278 23.27 2.16 -7.16
C ILE A 278 23.47 0.91 -6.29
N GLY A 279 24.66 0.29 -6.29
CA GLY A 279 24.96 -0.89 -5.48
C GLY A 279 24.79 -0.66 -3.97
N GLY A 280 25.09 0.54 -3.48
CA GLY A 280 24.91 0.93 -2.08
C GLY A 280 23.50 1.43 -1.73
N LEU A 281 22.70 1.85 -2.72
CA LEU A 281 21.37 2.42 -2.48
C LEU A 281 20.22 1.43 -2.77
N LEU A 282 20.48 0.34 -3.50
CA LEU A 282 19.45 -0.61 -3.95
C LEU A 282 18.58 -1.16 -2.82
N SER A 283 19.20 -1.61 -1.72
CA SER A 283 18.49 -2.11 -0.53
C SER A 283 17.64 -1.02 0.13
N ALA A 284 18.21 0.18 0.29
CA ALA A 284 17.55 1.31 0.93
C ALA A 284 16.28 1.75 0.19
N ILE A 285 16.30 1.74 -1.15
CA ILE A 285 15.12 2.04 -1.98
C ILE A 285 13.99 1.04 -1.72
N GLY A 286 14.31 -0.25 -1.63
CA GLY A 286 13.33 -1.30 -1.35
C GLY A 286 12.69 -1.15 0.03
N ILE A 287 13.52 -0.92 1.06
CA ILE A 287 13.06 -0.73 2.45
C ILE A 287 12.20 0.53 2.57
N ALA A 288 12.63 1.65 1.99
CA ALA A 288 11.85 2.89 1.99
C ALA A 288 10.53 2.75 1.20
N GLY A 289 10.50 1.94 0.14
CA GLY A 289 9.26 1.65 -0.59
C GLY A 289 8.21 0.95 0.27
N MET A 290 8.62 -0.05 1.06
CA MET A 290 7.73 -0.76 1.99
C MET A 290 7.27 0.17 3.14
N ASP A 291 8.18 0.95 3.72
CA ASP A 291 7.86 1.95 4.76
C ASP A 291 6.77 2.93 4.29
N ARG A 292 6.85 3.40 3.04
CA ARG A 292 5.84 4.29 2.46
C ARG A 292 4.45 3.64 2.32
N LEU A 293 4.35 2.34 2.06
CA LEU A 293 3.06 1.64 2.04
C LEU A 293 2.46 1.54 3.44
N VAL A 294 3.27 1.21 4.44
CA VAL A 294 2.82 1.15 5.84
C VAL A 294 2.35 2.52 6.32
N GLN A 295 3.01 3.60 5.91
CA GLN A 295 2.56 4.99 6.16
C GLN A 295 1.25 5.36 5.46
N ARG A 296 0.87 4.62 4.40
CA ARG A 296 -0.44 4.71 3.75
C ARG A 296 -1.40 3.62 4.24
N ASN A 297 -1.15 3.08 5.44
CA ASN A 297 -2.03 2.09 6.05
C ASN A 297 -2.23 0.86 5.14
N VAL A 298 -1.19 0.43 4.42
CA VAL A 298 -1.19 -0.80 3.63
C VAL A 298 -0.03 -1.68 4.09
N LEU A 299 -0.35 -2.90 4.49
CA LEU A 299 0.65 -3.90 4.85
C LEU A 299 0.97 -4.77 3.65
N ALA A 300 2.23 -4.79 3.23
CA ALA A 300 2.70 -5.72 2.22
C ALA A 300 3.46 -6.86 2.90
N LEU A 301 2.98 -8.10 2.78
CA LEU A 301 3.61 -9.28 3.39
C LEU A 301 4.98 -9.62 2.78
N SER A 302 5.29 -9.03 1.62
CA SER A 302 6.61 -9.15 1.00
C SER A 302 6.94 -7.94 0.15
N GLY A 303 8.24 -7.64 0.00
CA GLY A 303 8.70 -6.63 -0.96
C GLY A 303 8.35 -6.99 -2.41
N ARG A 304 8.16 -8.29 -2.72
CA ARG A 304 7.74 -8.75 -4.05
C ARG A 304 6.35 -8.24 -4.40
N ALA A 305 5.41 -8.21 -3.45
CA ALA A 305 4.08 -7.69 -3.68
C ALA A 305 4.12 -6.20 -4.05
N VAL A 306 4.93 -5.41 -3.33
CA VAL A 306 5.12 -3.96 -3.58
C VAL A 306 5.66 -3.69 -4.97
N GLU A 307 6.62 -4.50 -5.39
CA GLU A 307 7.21 -4.40 -6.73
C GLU A 307 6.23 -4.81 -7.81
N ALA A 308 5.58 -5.97 -7.66
CA ALA A 308 4.59 -6.47 -8.60
C ALA A 308 3.46 -5.46 -8.80
N ALA A 309 3.03 -4.75 -7.74
CA ALA A 309 2.04 -3.70 -7.82
C ALA A 309 2.44 -2.55 -8.77
N GLY A 310 3.74 -2.27 -8.93
CA GLY A 310 4.21 -1.28 -9.89
C GLY A 310 4.01 -1.68 -11.35
N ASP A 311 4.02 -2.98 -11.64
CA ASP A 311 3.90 -3.55 -12.98
C ASP A 311 2.50 -4.14 -13.27
N VAL A 312 1.55 -4.00 -12.34
CA VAL A 312 0.15 -4.38 -12.56
C VAL A 312 -0.40 -3.67 -13.79
N SER A 313 -1.07 -4.46 -14.64
CA SER A 313 -1.70 -4.01 -15.89
C SER A 313 -3.20 -4.30 -15.91
N THR A 314 -3.65 -5.29 -15.14
CA THR A 314 -5.08 -5.59 -14.98
C THR A 314 -5.43 -5.61 -13.49
N LEU A 315 -6.44 -4.84 -13.11
CA LEU A 315 -7.02 -4.83 -11.77
C LEU A 315 -8.40 -5.47 -11.80
N LEU A 316 -8.56 -6.54 -11.05
CA LEU A 316 -9.81 -7.21 -10.79
C LEU A 316 -10.38 -6.71 -9.46
N LEU A 317 -11.63 -6.24 -9.49
CA LEU A 317 -12.31 -5.79 -8.28
C LEU A 317 -13.57 -6.62 -8.08
N ASP A 318 -13.74 -7.19 -6.89
CA ASP A 318 -15.07 -7.65 -6.50
C ASP A 318 -16.02 -6.45 -6.44
N LYS A 319 -17.31 -6.66 -6.73
CA LYS A 319 -18.30 -5.59 -6.70
C LYS A 319 -18.72 -5.25 -5.27
N THR A 320 -19.01 -6.27 -4.46
CA THR A 320 -19.64 -6.12 -3.15
C THR A 320 -18.60 -5.64 -2.15
N GLY A 321 -18.93 -4.62 -1.33
CA GLY A 321 -18.02 -4.09 -0.31
C GLY A 321 -16.82 -3.30 -0.86
N THR A 322 -16.48 -3.46 -2.13
CA THR A 322 -15.39 -2.77 -2.82
C THR A 322 -15.94 -1.62 -3.66
N ILE A 323 -16.48 -1.85 -4.87
CA ILE A 323 -17.00 -0.79 -5.75
C ILE A 323 -18.25 -0.13 -5.16
N THR A 324 -19.08 -0.93 -4.51
CA THR A 324 -20.35 -0.52 -3.93
C THR A 324 -20.31 -0.59 -2.41
N PHE A 325 -21.32 -0.05 -1.74
CA PHE A 325 -21.49 -0.24 -0.29
C PHE A 325 -21.84 -1.68 0.09
N GLY A 326 -22.11 -2.57 -0.87
CA GLY A 326 -22.45 -3.97 -0.65
C GLY A 326 -23.84 -4.21 -0.05
N SER A 327 -24.60 -3.15 0.21
CA SER A 327 -26.00 -3.20 0.63
C SER A 327 -26.87 -2.44 -0.37
N ARG A 328 -28.02 -3.01 -0.73
CA ARG A 328 -28.95 -2.35 -1.64
C ARG A 328 -29.65 -1.21 -0.88
N GLN A 329 -29.44 0.02 -1.33
CA GLN A 329 -30.00 1.21 -0.70
C GLN A 329 -31.18 1.75 -1.51
N ALA A 330 -32.13 2.36 -0.80
CA ALA A 330 -33.23 3.07 -1.41
C ALA A 330 -32.72 4.24 -2.25
N ALA A 331 -33.08 4.25 -3.54
CA ALA A 331 -32.70 5.29 -4.48
C ALA A 331 -33.89 6.17 -4.91
N GLU A 332 -35.08 5.57 -5.02
CA GLU A 332 -36.23 6.24 -5.62
C GLU A 332 -37.56 5.69 -5.10
N PHE A 333 -38.54 6.57 -4.96
CA PHE A 333 -39.94 6.25 -4.69
C PHE A 333 -40.74 6.41 -5.99
N ILE A 334 -41.36 5.33 -6.46
CA ILE A 334 -42.09 5.28 -7.73
C ILE A 334 -43.57 5.00 -7.40
N PRO A 335 -44.43 6.04 -7.35
CA PRO A 335 -45.84 5.88 -7.04
C PRO A 335 -46.62 5.24 -8.19
N VAL A 336 -47.70 4.55 -7.85
CA VAL A 336 -48.75 4.21 -8.84
C VAL A 336 -49.64 5.43 -9.11
N HIS A 337 -50.45 5.38 -10.16
CA HIS A 337 -51.32 6.47 -10.56
C HIS A 337 -52.29 6.87 -9.43
N GLY A 338 -52.40 8.18 -9.20
CA GLY A 338 -53.25 8.75 -8.15
C GLY A 338 -52.68 8.67 -6.73
N VAL A 339 -51.38 8.35 -6.58
CA VAL A 339 -50.62 8.44 -5.31
C VAL A 339 -49.54 9.50 -5.48
N THR A 340 -49.36 10.36 -4.49
CA THR A 340 -48.25 11.33 -4.52
C THR A 340 -46.95 10.68 -4.05
N VAL A 341 -45.81 11.20 -4.48
CA VAL A 341 -44.50 10.67 -4.07
C VAL A 341 -44.32 10.84 -2.55
N GLU A 342 -44.84 11.93 -1.99
CA GLU A 342 -44.82 12.24 -0.56
C GLU A 342 -45.63 11.23 0.25
N GLU A 343 -46.83 10.86 -0.21
CA GLU A 343 -47.67 9.83 0.42
C GLU A 343 -46.95 8.47 0.44
N LEU A 344 -46.35 8.08 -0.69
CA LEU A 344 -45.56 6.85 -0.77
C LEU A 344 -44.35 6.89 0.17
N ALA A 345 -43.61 8.00 0.21
CA ALA A 345 -42.41 8.14 1.04
C ALA A 345 -42.74 8.09 2.55
N GLU A 346 -43.85 8.70 2.97
CA GLU A 346 -44.32 8.65 4.35
C GLU A 346 -44.63 7.21 4.78
N VAL A 347 -45.44 6.49 3.99
CA VAL A 347 -45.82 5.12 4.32
C VAL A 347 -44.63 4.16 4.21
N ALA A 348 -43.71 4.38 3.26
CA ALA A 348 -42.48 3.62 3.15
C ALA A 348 -41.57 3.82 4.37
N MET A 349 -41.46 5.05 4.89
CA MET A 349 -40.75 5.34 6.12
C MET A 349 -41.38 4.61 7.30
N LEU A 350 -42.69 4.76 7.51
CA LEU A 350 -43.42 4.13 8.62
C LEU A 350 -43.25 2.61 8.63
N SER A 351 -43.44 1.97 7.48
CA SER A 351 -43.29 0.52 7.33
C SER A 351 -41.84 0.02 7.44
N SER A 352 -40.86 0.92 7.48
CA SER A 352 -39.43 0.61 7.61
C SER A 352 -38.84 0.97 8.97
N LEU A 353 -39.59 1.62 9.88
CA LEU A 353 -39.08 2.02 11.20
C LEU A 353 -38.69 0.82 12.08
N ALA A 354 -39.38 -0.31 11.91
CA ALA A 354 -39.10 -1.59 12.59
C ALA A 354 -38.15 -2.51 11.80
N ASP A 355 -37.72 -2.08 10.62
CA ASP A 355 -36.88 -2.86 9.71
C ASP A 355 -35.41 -2.49 9.95
N GLU A 356 -34.75 -3.24 10.83
CA GLU A 356 -33.34 -2.98 11.19
C GLU A 356 -32.34 -3.36 10.08
N THR A 357 -32.80 -3.94 8.97
CA THR A 357 -31.95 -4.27 7.82
C THR A 357 -31.37 -3.01 7.17
N PRO A 358 -30.22 -3.11 6.47
CA PRO A 358 -29.67 -2.01 5.68
C PRO A 358 -30.70 -1.40 4.71
N GLU A 359 -31.54 -2.24 4.10
CA GLU A 359 -32.62 -1.85 3.21
C GLU A 359 -33.66 -0.99 3.93
N GLY A 360 -34.17 -1.44 5.08
CA GLY A 360 -35.13 -0.69 5.91
C GLY A 360 -34.60 0.67 6.35
N ARG A 361 -33.38 0.70 6.91
CA ARG A 361 -32.70 1.92 7.34
C ARG A 361 -32.49 2.90 6.18
N SER A 362 -32.13 2.41 5.00
CA SER A 362 -31.92 3.26 3.81
C SER A 362 -33.20 3.95 3.32
N ILE A 363 -34.36 3.31 3.47
CA ILE A 363 -35.67 3.90 3.11
C ILE A 363 -36.01 5.06 4.03
N VAL A 364 -35.83 4.86 5.35
CA VAL A 364 -36.05 5.90 6.35
C VAL A 364 -35.11 7.09 6.08
N ALA A 365 -33.82 6.82 5.82
CA ALA A 365 -32.84 7.85 5.49
C ALA A 365 -33.24 8.64 4.23
N LEU A 366 -33.63 7.96 3.15
CA LEU A 366 -34.04 8.61 1.90
C LEU A 366 -35.30 9.47 2.08
N ALA A 367 -36.27 9.00 2.86
CA ALA A 367 -37.50 9.73 3.16
C ALA A 367 -37.21 11.03 3.95
N ILE A 368 -36.35 10.96 4.96
CA ILE A 368 -35.94 12.11 5.77
C ILE A 368 -35.12 13.09 4.92
N GLU A 369 -34.11 12.62 4.18
CA GLU A 369 -33.20 13.49 3.42
C GLU A 369 -33.90 14.21 2.27
N ARG A 370 -34.77 13.51 1.53
CA ARG A 370 -35.37 14.04 0.30
C ARG A 370 -36.67 14.81 0.54
N PHE A 371 -37.46 14.43 1.55
CA PHE A 371 -38.78 15.01 1.82
C PHE A 371 -38.88 15.74 3.16
N GLY A 372 -37.83 15.72 3.99
CA GLY A 372 -37.85 16.35 5.32
C GLY A 372 -38.85 15.72 6.28
N LEU A 373 -39.23 14.46 6.05
CA LEU A 373 -40.16 13.72 6.90
C LEU A 373 -39.52 13.46 8.27
N VAL A 374 -40.35 13.47 9.31
CA VAL A 374 -39.93 13.16 10.69
C VAL A 374 -40.66 11.89 11.13
N PRO A 375 -39.96 10.87 11.64
CA PRO A 375 -40.59 9.70 12.22
C PRO A 375 -41.59 10.13 13.31
N PRO A 376 -42.88 9.76 13.21
CA PRO A 376 -43.85 10.16 14.20
C PRO A 376 -43.62 9.40 15.51
N ASP A 377 -43.76 10.12 16.63
CA ASP A 377 -43.72 9.55 17.98
C ASP A 377 -45.08 8.94 18.33
N ARG A 378 -45.27 7.67 17.94
CA ARG A 378 -46.50 6.89 18.16
C ARG A 378 -46.19 5.63 18.98
N PRO A 379 -46.04 5.74 20.31
CA PRO A 379 -45.77 4.59 21.18
C PRO A 379 -46.93 3.59 21.25
N ASP A 380 -48.11 3.99 20.78
CA ASP A 380 -49.31 3.15 20.65
C ASP A 380 -49.27 2.22 19.42
N ALA A 381 -48.40 2.48 18.44
CA ALA A 381 -48.30 1.68 17.24
C ALA A 381 -47.52 0.37 17.50
N VAL A 382 -48.02 -0.74 16.97
CA VAL A 382 -47.36 -2.04 17.06
C VAL A 382 -46.38 -2.17 15.90
N MET A 383 -45.09 -2.22 16.25
CA MET A 383 -43.99 -2.39 15.31
C MET A 383 -43.96 -3.83 14.76
N VAL A 384 -43.95 -3.98 13.44
CA VAL A 384 -43.85 -5.30 12.79
C VAL A 384 -42.45 -5.44 12.19
N PRO A 385 -41.53 -6.14 12.87
CA PRO A 385 -40.16 -6.27 12.41
C PRO A 385 -40.11 -7.07 11.11
N PHE A 386 -39.05 -6.84 10.33
CA PHE A 386 -38.79 -7.65 9.15
C PHE A 386 -38.53 -9.11 9.53
N THR A 387 -39.13 -10.05 8.80
CA THR A 387 -38.82 -11.48 8.92
C THR A 387 -38.61 -12.12 7.55
N ALA A 388 -37.61 -13.00 7.43
CA ALA A 388 -37.28 -13.67 6.18
C ALA A 388 -38.42 -14.55 5.63
N GLN A 389 -39.29 -15.07 6.51
CA GLN A 389 -40.44 -15.89 6.15
C GLN A 389 -41.53 -15.07 5.46
N THR A 390 -41.83 -13.88 5.97
CA THR A 390 -42.84 -12.99 5.38
C THR A 390 -42.27 -12.16 4.24
N ARG A 391 -40.96 -11.86 4.28
CA ARG A 391 -40.25 -10.92 3.40
C ARG A 391 -40.89 -9.53 3.41
N MET A 392 -41.46 -9.15 4.56
CA MET A 392 -42.18 -7.91 4.78
C MET A 392 -41.88 -7.35 6.16
N SER A 393 -41.99 -6.03 6.29
CA SER A 393 -41.98 -5.26 7.54
C SER A 393 -43.18 -4.31 7.56
N GLY A 394 -43.47 -3.71 8.70
CA GLY A 394 -44.58 -2.77 8.79
C GLY A 394 -44.80 -2.13 10.15
N MET A 395 -45.95 -1.47 10.24
CA MET A 395 -46.46 -0.89 11.48
C MET A 395 -47.98 -1.00 11.49
N ASP A 396 -48.54 -1.36 12.64
CA ASP A 396 -49.98 -1.43 12.87
C ASP A 396 -50.40 -0.31 13.82
N PHE A 397 -51.31 0.54 13.35
CA PHE A 397 -51.91 1.61 14.12
C PHE A 397 -53.26 1.12 14.65
N PRO A 398 -53.42 0.99 15.98
CA PRO A 398 -54.71 0.64 16.56
C PRO A 398 -55.72 1.77 16.33
N ALA A 399 -57.01 1.42 16.31
CA ALA A 399 -58.07 2.41 16.25
C ALA A 399 -58.03 3.32 17.49
N ASP A 400 -57.85 4.62 17.29
CA ASP A 400 -57.74 5.62 18.35
C ASP A 400 -58.51 6.91 18.01
N ARG A 401 -58.30 7.98 18.79
CA ARG A 401 -58.94 9.29 18.51
C ARG A 401 -58.44 9.95 17.23
N HIS A 402 -57.34 9.47 16.63
CA HIS A 402 -56.71 10.01 15.44
C HIS A 402 -57.07 9.25 14.16
N GLY A 403 -57.68 8.06 14.25
CA GLY A 403 -58.15 7.34 13.06
C GLY A 403 -58.64 5.91 13.30
N PRO A 404 -59.19 5.27 12.25
CA PRO A 404 -59.49 3.84 12.25
C PRO A 404 -58.20 3.01 12.34
N GLU A 405 -58.35 1.71 12.62
CA GLU A 405 -57.23 0.76 12.52
C GLU A 405 -56.61 0.84 11.12
N ARG A 406 -55.29 1.00 11.07
CA ARG A 406 -54.52 1.18 9.81
C ARG A 406 -53.28 0.31 9.87
N ARG A 407 -53.01 -0.44 8.83
CA ARG A 407 -51.86 -1.36 8.79
C ARG A 407 -51.00 -1.05 7.59
N VAL A 408 -49.78 -0.56 7.82
CA VAL A 408 -48.85 -0.24 6.74
C VAL A 408 -47.83 -1.35 6.58
N ARG A 409 -47.52 -1.72 5.34
CA ARG A 409 -46.59 -2.81 5.03
C ARG A 409 -45.70 -2.45 3.87
N LYS A 410 -44.50 -3.02 3.88
CA LYS A 410 -43.58 -2.97 2.74
C LYS A 410 -42.83 -4.29 2.64
N GLY A 411 -42.62 -4.77 1.41
CA GLY A 411 -41.82 -5.97 1.19
C GLY A 411 -41.74 -6.40 -0.26
N ALA A 412 -41.30 -7.64 -0.47
CA ALA A 412 -41.10 -8.19 -1.81
C ALA A 412 -42.40 -8.21 -2.63
N GLY A 413 -42.30 -8.02 -3.95
CA GLY A 413 -43.46 -7.88 -4.84
C GLY A 413 -44.52 -8.97 -4.69
N ASP A 414 -44.12 -10.24 -4.61
CA ASP A 414 -45.07 -11.36 -4.47
C ASP A 414 -45.73 -11.45 -3.09
N SER A 415 -44.98 -11.15 -2.03
CA SER A 415 -45.52 -11.11 -0.65
C SER A 415 -46.49 -9.95 -0.50
N ALA A 416 -46.13 -8.78 -1.01
CA ALA A 416 -46.95 -7.58 -0.98
C ALA A 416 -48.25 -7.74 -1.79
N ARG A 417 -48.19 -8.34 -3.00
CA ARG A 417 -49.38 -8.63 -3.81
C ARG A 417 -50.33 -9.58 -3.08
N ARG A 418 -49.81 -10.67 -2.48
CA ARG A 418 -50.63 -11.60 -1.70
C ARG A 418 -51.29 -10.91 -0.50
N TRP A 419 -50.52 -10.14 0.26
CA TRP A 419 -51.05 -9.38 1.40
C TRP A 419 -52.19 -8.45 0.99
N ALA A 420 -52.01 -7.66 -0.06
CA ALA A 420 -53.04 -6.74 -0.55
C ALA A 420 -54.32 -7.46 -0.98
N LEU A 421 -54.20 -8.62 -1.66
CA LEU A 421 -55.34 -9.43 -2.09
C LEU A 421 -56.06 -10.12 -0.91
N GLU A 422 -55.31 -10.68 0.04
CA GLU A 422 -55.86 -11.32 1.25
C GLU A 422 -56.58 -10.32 2.16
N ALA A 423 -56.10 -9.07 2.19
CA ALA A 423 -56.75 -7.98 2.89
C ALA A 423 -58.00 -7.42 2.15
N GLY A 424 -58.35 -7.95 0.98
CA GLY A 424 -59.51 -7.53 0.18
C GLY A 424 -59.26 -6.35 -0.78
N GLY A 425 -58.00 -5.99 -1.01
CA GLY A 425 -57.59 -4.96 -1.95
C GLY A 425 -57.47 -5.43 -3.41
N SER A 426 -57.12 -4.52 -4.30
CA SER A 426 -56.87 -4.79 -5.73
C SER A 426 -55.46 -4.42 -6.13
N VAL A 427 -54.86 -5.19 -7.05
CA VAL A 427 -53.52 -4.90 -7.59
C VAL A 427 -53.63 -3.95 -8.80
N PRO A 428 -53.01 -2.76 -8.78
CA PRO A 428 -53.02 -1.85 -9.93
C PRO A 428 -52.38 -2.49 -11.17
N LEU A 429 -52.97 -2.29 -12.35
CA LEU A 429 -52.47 -2.84 -13.63
C LEU A 429 -51.03 -2.40 -13.94
N GLU A 430 -50.66 -1.19 -13.56
CA GLU A 430 -49.33 -0.60 -13.80
C GLU A 430 -48.24 -1.09 -12.84
N LEU A 431 -48.60 -1.76 -11.74
CA LEU A 431 -47.62 -2.27 -10.78
C LEU A 431 -46.69 -3.32 -11.42
N GLY A 432 -47.22 -4.17 -12.29
CA GLY A 432 -46.42 -5.13 -13.07
C GLY A 432 -45.32 -4.43 -13.86
N PRO A 433 -45.67 -3.54 -14.81
CA PRO A 433 -44.70 -2.76 -15.57
C PRO A 433 -43.66 -2.00 -14.73
N ILE A 434 -44.06 -1.41 -13.58
CA ILE A 434 -43.11 -0.70 -12.69
C ILE A 434 -42.13 -1.68 -12.05
N VAL A 435 -42.62 -2.80 -11.51
CA VAL A 435 -41.78 -3.84 -10.88
C VAL A 435 -40.83 -4.46 -11.92
N ASP A 436 -41.31 -4.71 -13.14
CA ASP A 436 -40.51 -5.26 -14.24
C ASP A 436 -39.45 -4.26 -14.72
N SER A 437 -39.78 -2.98 -14.82
CA SER A 437 -38.82 -1.91 -15.15
C SER A 437 -37.73 -1.80 -14.09
N VAL A 438 -38.09 -1.78 -12.80
CA VAL A 438 -37.10 -1.71 -11.72
C VAL A 438 -36.19 -2.94 -11.71
N SER A 439 -36.77 -4.12 -11.94
CA SER A 439 -36.02 -5.38 -11.98
C SER A 439 -35.08 -5.48 -13.19
N SER A 440 -35.52 -5.00 -14.35
CA SER A 440 -34.70 -4.98 -15.58
C SER A 440 -33.53 -3.99 -15.54
N ASP A 441 -33.66 -2.92 -14.74
CA ASP A 441 -32.55 -2.01 -14.39
C ASP A 441 -31.57 -2.63 -13.37
N GLY A 442 -31.81 -3.87 -12.93
CA GLY A 442 -30.97 -4.57 -11.96
C GLY A 442 -31.17 -4.15 -10.51
N ALA A 443 -32.22 -3.37 -10.23
CA ALA A 443 -32.62 -2.95 -8.89
C ALA A 443 -33.66 -3.93 -8.29
N THR A 444 -33.82 -3.90 -6.97
CA THR A 444 -34.84 -4.68 -6.26
C THR A 444 -36.06 -3.80 -5.96
N PRO A 445 -37.25 -4.15 -6.46
CA PRO A 445 -38.48 -3.43 -6.15
C PRO A 445 -39.08 -3.91 -4.83
N LEU A 446 -39.30 -2.99 -3.89
CA LEU A 446 -40.09 -3.26 -2.69
C LEU A 446 -41.43 -2.51 -2.76
N VAL A 447 -42.52 -3.25 -2.69
CA VAL A 447 -43.87 -2.70 -2.84
C VAL A 447 -44.36 -2.20 -1.49
N VAL A 448 -44.97 -1.01 -1.48
CA VAL A 448 -45.50 -0.35 -0.27
C VAL A 448 -47.02 -0.39 -0.31
N ILE A 449 -47.62 -0.73 0.83
CA ILE A 449 -49.05 -0.94 1.01
C ILE A 449 -49.52 -0.12 2.21
N ASP A 450 -50.65 0.54 2.04
CA ASP A 450 -51.42 1.15 3.12
C ASP A 450 -52.77 0.44 3.23
N ASP A 451 -52.88 -0.38 4.28
CA ASP A 451 -53.96 -1.32 4.55
C ASP A 451 -54.22 -2.28 3.38
N THR A 452 -55.13 -1.91 2.46
CA THR A 452 -55.48 -2.70 1.27
C THR A 452 -54.97 -2.08 -0.04
N ARG A 453 -54.51 -0.83 -0.01
CA ARG A 453 -54.13 -0.05 -1.19
C ARG A 453 -52.63 -0.14 -1.43
N ILE A 454 -52.23 -0.57 -2.63
CA ILE A 454 -50.83 -0.50 -3.06
C ILE A 454 -50.52 0.94 -3.48
N LEU A 455 -49.49 1.53 -2.88
CA LEU A 455 -49.10 2.92 -3.09
C LEU A 455 -48.01 3.09 -4.16
N GLY A 456 -47.15 2.08 -4.32
CA GLY A 456 -46.03 2.16 -5.25
C GLY A 456 -44.89 1.23 -4.89
N VAL A 457 -43.73 1.55 -5.46
CA VAL A 457 -42.51 0.76 -5.36
C VAL A 457 -41.37 1.64 -4.87
N VAL A 458 -40.60 1.13 -3.90
CA VAL A 458 -39.28 1.63 -3.57
C VAL A 458 -38.26 0.90 -4.42
N ARG A 459 -37.48 1.63 -5.21
CA ARG A 459 -36.34 1.11 -5.97
C ARG A 459 -35.14 1.00 -5.02
N LEU A 460 -34.72 -0.22 -4.73
CA LEU A 460 -33.44 -0.47 -4.06
C LEU A 460 -32.36 -0.76 -5.09
N LYS A 461 -31.26 -0.01 -5.10
CA LYS A 461 -30.10 -0.29 -5.95
C LYS A 461 -28.83 -0.45 -5.12
N ASP A 462 -27.93 -1.27 -5.60
CA ASP A 462 -26.57 -1.31 -5.06
C ASP A 462 -25.83 -0.04 -5.50
N THR A 463 -25.47 0.81 -4.55
CA THR A 463 -24.99 2.17 -4.85
C THR A 463 -23.47 2.18 -4.93
N VAL A 464 -22.94 2.70 -6.04
CA VAL A 464 -21.51 2.89 -6.25
C VAL A 464 -20.97 3.91 -5.24
N LYS A 465 -19.80 3.63 -4.66
CA LYS A 465 -19.18 4.54 -3.70
C LYS A 465 -18.84 5.89 -4.37
N PRO A 466 -18.92 7.02 -3.64
CA PRO A 466 -18.56 8.32 -4.20
C PRO A 466 -17.13 8.38 -4.73
N GLY A 467 -16.94 8.99 -5.90
CA GLY A 467 -15.63 9.22 -6.50
C GLY A 467 -15.03 8.05 -7.27
N MET A 468 -15.69 6.89 -7.35
CA MET A 468 -15.14 5.72 -8.06
C MET A 468 -14.84 5.97 -9.54
N THR A 469 -15.65 6.77 -10.24
CA THR A 469 -15.43 7.13 -11.64
C THR A 469 -14.09 7.84 -11.85
N GLU A 470 -13.81 8.87 -11.06
CA GLU A 470 -12.54 9.61 -11.13
C GLU A 470 -11.34 8.69 -10.83
N ARG A 471 -11.54 7.72 -9.93
CA ARG A 471 -10.49 6.76 -9.54
C ARG A 471 -10.18 5.76 -10.66
N PHE A 472 -11.19 5.24 -11.34
CA PHE A 472 -10.98 4.38 -12.50
C PHE A 472 -10.39 5.15 -13.69
N GLU A 473 -10.74 6.42 -13.86
CA GLU A 473 -10.07 7.30 -14.83
C GLU A 473 -8.58 7.47 -14.51
N GLN A 474 -8.21 7.66 -13.23
CA GLN A 474 -6.81 7.72 -12.80
C GLN A 474 -6.06 6.41 -13.11
N LEU A 475 -6.65 5.25 -12.80
CA LEU A 475 -6.06 3.94 -13.10
C LEU A 475 -5.87 3.73 -14.61
N ARG A 476 -6.87 4.12 -15.41
CA ARG A 476 -6.81 4.08 -16.87
C ARG A 476 -5.70 4.98 -17.43
N ALA A 477 -5.52 6.17 -16.86
CA ALA A 477 -4.41 7.08 -17.20
C ALA A 477 -3.04 6.50 -16.83
N MET A 478 -2.97 5.62 -15.83
CA MET A 478 -1.77 4.85 -15.48
C MET A 478 -1.54 3.62 -16.38
N GLY A 479 -2.44 3.35 -17.33
CA GLY A 479 -2.39 2.20 -18.23
C GLY A 479 -2.89 0.89 -17.61
N ILE A 480 -3.71 0.97 -16.55
CA ILE A 480 -4.24 -0.19 -15.84
C ILE A 480 -5.68 -0.42 -16.30
N ARG A 481 -5.95 -1.62 -16.80
CA ARG A 481 -7.30 -2.06 -17.17
C ARG A 481 -8.07 -2.50 -15.93
N THR A 482 -9.31 -2.06 -15.79
CA THR A 482 -10.15 -2.38 -14.63
C THR A 482 -11.30 -3.30 -15.00
N VAL A 483 -11.46 -4.42 -14.27
CA VAL A 483 -12.52 -5.41 -14.51
C VAL A 483 -13.29 -5.64 -13.22
N MET A 484 -14.59 -5.39 -13.26
CA MET A 484 -15.49 -5.69 -12.14
C MET A 484 -15.92 -7.17 -12.18
N ILE A 485 -15.90 -7.84 -11.05
CA ILE A 485 -16.37 -9.22 -10.90
C ILE A 485 -17.59 -9.24 -9.98
N THR A 486 -18.65 -9.91 -10.39
CA THR A 486 -19.87 -9.99 -9.58
C THR A 486 -20.65 -11.29 -9.83
N GLY A 487 -21.35 -11.76 -8.79
CA GLY A 487 -22.37 -12.81 -8.90
C GLY A 487 -23.74 -12.30 -9.35
N ASP A 488 -23.91 -10.98 -9.53
CA ASP A 488 -25.15 -10.42 -10.07
C ASP A 488 -25.36 -10.82 -11.53
N ASN A 489 -26.61 -10.77 -11.98
CA ASN A 489 -26.97 -11.02 -13.36
C ASN A 489 -26.34 -9.99 -14.33
N PRO A 490 -26.25 -10.29 -15.63
CA PRO A 490 -25.57 -9.42 -16.60
C PRO A 490 -26.16 -8.00 -16.73
N LEU A 491 -27.46 -7.81 -16.50
CA LEU A 491 -28.10 -6.50 -16.61
C LEU A 491 -27.70 -5.59 -15.44
N THR A 492 -27.76 -6.10 -14.20
CA THR A 492 -27.30 -5.39 -13.01
C THR A 492 -25.81 -5.07 -13.10
N ALA A 493 -24.99 -6.04 -13.51
CA ALA A 493 -23.55 -5.84 -13.68
C ALA A 493 -23.24 -4.74 -14.71
N ALA A 494 -23.92 -4.74 -15.86
CA ALA A 494 -23.72 -3.72 -16.90
C ALA A 494 -24.16 -2.31 -16.46
N ALA A 495 -25.20 -2.20 -15.63
CA ALA A 495 -25.65 -0.93 -15.07
C ALA A 495 -24.61 -0.36 -14.10
N ILE A 496 -24.14 -1.16 -13.14
CA ILE A 496 -23.12 -0.77 -12.16
C ILE A 496 -21.80 -0.46 -12.85
N ALA A 497 -21.40 -1.26 -13.84
CA ALA A 497 -20.16 -1.04 -14.58
C ALA A 497 -20.13 0.33 -15.27
N ARG A 498 -21.24 0.72 -15.91
CA ARG A 498 -21.38 2.03 -16.55
C ARG A 498 -21.43 3.18 -15.54
N GLU A 499 -22.13 3.01 -14.42
CA GLU A 499 -22.20 4.02 -13.36
C GLU A 499 -20.81 4.24 -12.72
N ALA A 500 -20.09 3.15 -12.44
CA ALA A 500 -18.75 3.20 -11.85
C ALA A 500 -17.68 3.66 -12.84
N GLY A 501 -17.81 3.37 -14.14
CA GLY A 501 -16.82 3.70 -15.16
C GLY A 501 -15.67 2.70 -15.26
N VAL A 502 -15.93 1.41 -14.97
CA VAL A 502 -14.97 0.32 -15.19
C VAL A 502 -14.88 -0.06 -16.67
N ASP A 503 -13.80 -0.73 -17.06
CA ASP A 503 -13.50 -1.02 -18.47
C ASP A 503 -14.27 -2.24 -18.97
N ASP A 504 -14.46 -3.21 -18.08
CA ASP A 504 -15.08 -4.49 -18.38
C ASP A 504 -15.72 -5.08 -17.11
N TYR A 505 -16.55 -6.11 -17.28
CA TYR A 505 -17.16 -6.81 -16.16
C TYR A 505 -17.37 -8.30 -16.44
N LEU A 506 -17.34 -9.11 -15.38
CA LEU A 506 -17.71 -10.52 -15.37
C LEU A 506 -18.93 -10.68 -14.45
N ALA A 507 -20.08 -11.01 -15.04
CA ALA A 507 -21.34 -11.25 -14.35
C ALA A 507 -21.53 -12.74 -14.05
N GLU A 508 -22.40 -13.06 -13.09
CA GLU A 508 -22.71 -14.42 -12.65
C GLU A 508 -21.46 -15.27 -12.35
N ALA A 509 -20.40 -14.62 -11.86
CA ALA A 509 -19.09 -15.24 -11.69
C ALA A 509 -19.07 -16.22 -10.51
N THR A 510 -18.71 -17.47 -10.78
CA THR A 510 -18.36 -18.45 -9.74
C THR A 510 -16.93 -18.22 -9.23
N PRO A 511 -16.54 -18.71 -8.03
CA PRO A 511 -15.15 -18.67 -7.56
C PRO A 511 -14.16 -19.26 -8.58
N GLU A 512 -14.56 -20.31 -9.30
CA GLU A 512 -13.78 -20.94 -10.37
C GLU A 512 -13.58 -19.99 -11.56
N ASP A 513 -14.62 -19.24 -11.93
CA ASP A 513 -14.54 -18.25 -13.01
C ASP A 513 -13.60 -17.10 -12.64
N LYS A 514 -13.59 -16.66 -11.37
CA LYS A 514 -12.65 -15.64 -10.87
C LYS A 514 -11.21 -16.11 -11.09
N MET A 515 -10.89 -17.34 -10.68
CA MET A 515 -9.56 -17.93 -10.87
C MET A 515 -9.21 -18.12 -12.34
N ALA A 516 -10.17 -18.57 -13.16
CA ALA A 516 -9.96 -18.77 -14.59
C ALA A 516 -9.64 -17.44 -15.30
N LEU A 517 -10.32 -16.35 -14.92
CA LEU A 517 -10.04 -15.01 -15.42
C LEU A 517 -8.62 -14.56 -15.05
N ILE A 518 -8.20 -14.72 -13.80
CA ILE A 518 -6.83 -14.39 -13.35
C ILE A 518 -5.80 -15.15 -14.20
N ARG A 519 -5.95 -16.47 -14.33
CA ARG A 519 -5.01 -17.30 -15.10
C ARG A 519 -4.99 -16.93 -16.57
N ARG A 520 -6.13 -16.55 -17.16
CA ARG A 520 -6.23 -16.12 -18.55
C ARG A 520 -5.45 -14.81 -18.78
N GLU A 521 -5.63 -13.83 -17.90
CA GLU A 521 -4.91 -12.56 -17.96
C GLU A 521 -3.40 -12.77 -17.76
N GLN A 522 -3.01 -13.60 -16.79
CA GLN A 522 -1.60 -13.97 -16.54
C GLN A 522 -0.97 -14.71 -17.73
N ALA A 523 -1.71 -15.64 -18.36
CA ALA A 523 -1.25 -16.33 -19.56
C ALA A 523 -1.08 -15.38 -20.76
N GLY A 524 -1.82 -14.26 -20.77
CA GLY A 524 -1.65 -13.15 -21.72
C GLY A 524 -0.43 -12.26 -21.42
N GLY A 525 0.32 -12.52 -20.34
CA GLY A 525 1.46 -11.72 -19.91
C GLY A 525 1.10 -10.52 -19.03
N ASN A 526 -0.17 -10.40 -18.61
CA ASN A 526 -0.61 -9.31 -17.73
C ASN A 526 -0.35 -9.69 -16.27
N LEU A 527 0.25 -8.79 -15.50
CA LEU A 527 0.27 -8.90 -14.04
C LEU A 527 -1.07 -8.44 -13.47
N VAL A 528 -1.67 -9.32 -12.66
CA VAL A 528 -3.03 -9.17 -12.18
C VAL A 528 -3.03 -8.79 -10.69
N ALA A 529 -3.66 -7.66 -10.39
CA ALA A 529 -4.06 -7.33 -9.03
C ALA A 529 -5.51 -7.74 -8.78
N MET A 530 -5.81 -8.20 -7.57
CA MET A 530 -7.16 -8.47 -7.12
C MET A 530 -7.39 -7.87 -5.73
N THR A 531 -8.59 -7.33 -5.50
CA THR A 531 -9.06 -6.95 -4.17
C THR A 531 -10.31 -7.74 -3.78
N GLY A 532 -10.41 -8.10 -2.50
CA GLY A 532 -11.53 -8.86 -1.96
C GLY A 532 -11.53 -8.87 -0.43
N ASP A 533 -12.68 -9.20 0.16
CA ASP A 533 -12.92 -9.18 1.61
C ASP A 533 -13.47 -10.52 2.15
N GLY A 534 -14.04 -11.37 1.30
CA GLY A 534 -14.68 -12.62 1.70
C GLY A 534 -13.76 -13.86 1.71
N THR A 535 -14.19 -14.89 2.45
CA THR A 535 -13.57 -16.24 2.40
C THR A 535 -13.57 -16.82 0.99
N ASN A 536 -14.60 -16.52 0.20
CA ASN A 536 -14.75 -16.94 -1.20
C ASN A 536 -13.68 -16.34 -2.13
N ASP A 537 -13.08 -15.22 -1.74
CA ASP A 537 -12.05 -14.54 -2.53
C ASP A 537 -10.64 -15.00 -2.18
N ALA A 538 -10.44 -15.68 -1.05
CA ALA A 538 -9.13 -16.13 -0.60
C ALA A 538 -8.35 -16.92 -1.69
N PRO A 539 -8.95 -17.91 -2.41
CA PRO A 539 -8.23 -18.61 -3.48
C PRO A 539 -7.80 -17.69 -4.63
N ALA A 540 -8.63 -16.70 -4.95
CA ALA A 540 -8.38 -15.77 -6.04
C ALA A 540 -7.32 -14.71 -5.65
N LEU A 541 -7.36 -14.22 -4.40
CA LEU A 541 -6.33 -13.36 -3.81
C LEU A 541 -4.95 -14.05 -3.80
N ALA A 542 -4.90 -15.35 -3.46
CA ALA A 542 -3.67 -16.13 -3.46
C ALA A 542 -3.12 -16.40 -4.88
N GLN A 543 -4.00 -16.51 -5.88
CA GLN A 543 -3.64 -16.75 -7.28
C GLN A 543 -3.17 -15.47 -8.00
N ALA A 544 -3.63 -14.30 -7.56
CA ALA A 544 -3.24 -13.00 -8.11
C ALA A 544 -1.76 -12.68 -7.83
N ASP A 545 -1.13 -11.91 -8.71
CA ASP A 545 0.24 -11.43 -8.48
C ASP A 545 0.29 -10.43 -7.32
N VAL A 546 -0.79 -9.64 -7.18
CA VAL A 546 -1.01 -8.72 -6.07
C VAL A 546 -2.42 -8.95 -5.52
N GLY A 547 -2.53 -9.66 -4.40
CA GLY A 547 -3.79 -9.89 -3.70
C GLY A 547 -3.93 -8.92 -2.52
N VAL A 548 -4.87 -7.98 -2.61
CA VAL A 548 -5.12 -6.96 -1.57
C VAL A 548 -6.37 -7.34 -0.79
N ALA A 549 -6.17 -7.86 0.41
CA ALA A 549 -7.24 -8.15 1.35
C ALA A 549 -7.68 -6.91 2.12
N MET A 550 -8.96 -6.80 2.45
CA MET A 550 -9.50 -5.71 3.27
C MET A 550 -9.34 -6.03 4.76
N ASN A 551 -9.07 -5.04 5.61
CA ASN A 551 -8.95 -5.26 7.06
C ASN A 551 -10.27 -5.66 7.74
N THR A 552 -11.40 -5.30 7.15
CA THR A 552 -12.71 -5.78 7.58
C THR A 552 -12.99 -7.22 7.15
N GLY A 553 -12.19 -7.77 6.23
CA GLY A 553 -12.36 -9.10 5.68
C GLY A 553 -11.97 -10.23 6.64
N THR A 554 -12.32 -11.45 6.25
CA THR A 554 -12.07 -12.65 7.04
C THR A 554 -10.58 -12.96 7.20
N GLN A 555 -10.18 -13.68 8.26
CA GLN A 555 -8.78 -14.06 8.45
C GLN A 555 -8.22 -14.86 7.26
N ALA A 556 -9.03 -15.75 6.68
CA ALA A 556 -8.66 -16.49 5.48
C ALA A 556 -8.30 -15.57 4.29
N ALA A 557 -9.04 -14.47 4.10
CA ALA A 557 -8.72 -13.49 3.06
C ALA A 557 -7.42 -12.74 3.38
N LYS A 558 -7.22 -12.33 4.64
CA LYS A 558 -5.99 -11.64 5.10
C LYS A 558 -4.74 -12.51 4.98
N GLU A 559 -4.87 -13.81 5.18
CA GLU A 559 -3.77 -14.78 5.05
C GLU A 559 -3.46 -15.13 3.59
N ALA A 560 -4.49 -15.17 2.73
CA ALA A 560 -4.33 -15.46 1.32
C ALA A 560 -3.79 -14.26 0.51
N GLY A 561 -4.18 -13.04 0.88
CA GLY A 561 -3.69 -11.80 0.29
C GLY A 561 -2.22 -11.57 0.61
N ASN A 562 -1.44 -11.11 -0.37
CA ASN A 562 -0.06 -10.70 -0.15
C ASN A 562 0.08 -9.22 0.27
N MET A 563 -1.04 -8.50 0.31
CA MET A 563 -1.21 -7.21 0.96
C MET A 563 -2.51 -7.14 1.76
N VAL A 564 -2.54 -6.27 2.77
CA VAL A 564 -3.74 -5.95 3.54
C VAL A 564 -3.93 -4.43 3.58
N ASP A 565 -5.10 -3.96 3.15
CA ASP A 565 -5.53 -2.57 3.31
C ASP A 565 -6.18 -2.37 4.68
N LEU A 566 -5.54 -1.58 5.54
CA LEU A 566 -6.01 -1.30 6.90
C LEU A 566 -7.26 -0.42 6.95
N ASP A 567 -7.51 0.40 5.93
CA ASP A 567 -8.65 1.33 5.92
C ASP A 567 -9.88 0.73 5.23
N SER A 568 -9.76 -0.48 4.67
CA SER A 568 -10.81 -1.10 3.86
C SER A 568 -11.35 -0.15 2.79
N ASN A 569 -10.45 0.56 2.10
CA ASN A 569 -10.77 1.55 1.10
C ASN A 569 -10.19 1.15 -0.27
N PRO A 570 -11.02 0.71 -1.23
CA PRO A 570 -10.54 0.24 -2.53
C PRO A 570 -9.81 1.32 -3.34
N THR A 571 -10.00 2.60 -3.02
CA THR A 571 -9.28 3.69 -3.68
C THR A 571 -7.77 3.69 -3.36
N LYS A 572 -7.34 2.99 -2.30
CA LYS A 572 -5.92 2.82 -1.97
C LYS A 572 -5.14 1.99 -2.97
N LEU A 573 -5.80 1.19 -3.81
CA LEU A 573 -5.12 0.47 -4.88
C LEU A 573 -4.32 1.41 -5.79
N ILE A 574 -4.79 2.64 -5.97
CA ILE A 574 -4.05 3.67 -6.71
C ILE A 574 -2.75 4.03 -5.99
N GLU A 575 -2.81 4.21 -4.67
CA GLU A 575 -1.64 4.53 -3.86
C GLU A 575 -0.64 3.36 -3.83
N ILE A 576 -1.15 2.13 -3.77
CA ILE A 576 -0.35 0.90 -3.81
C ILE A 576 0.43 0.82 -5.11
N VAL A 577 -0.27 0.99 -6.25
CA VAL A 577 0.36 0.96 -7.57
C VAL A 577 1.31 2.14 -7.76
N GLU A 578 0.93 3.34 -7.32
CA GLU A 578 1.79 4.52 -7.40
C GLU A 578 3.11 4.30 -6.65
N ILE A 579 3.07 3.80 -5.41
CA ILE A 579 4.27 3.53 -4.61
C ILE A 579 5.13 2.45 -5.28
N GLY A 580 4.52 1.39 -5.80
CA GLY A 580 5.19 0.37 -6.59
C GLY A 580 5.90 0.93 -7.83
N LYS A 581 5.21 1.77 -8.62
CA LYS A 581 5.78 2.46 -9.79
C LYS A 581 6.92 3.40 -9.40
N GLN A 582 6.77 4.16 -8.32
CA GLN A 582 7.82 5.04 -7.82
C GLN A 582 9.08 4.24 -7.42
N LEU A 583 8.92 3.07 -6.77
CA LEU A 583 10.04 2.19 -6.43
C LEU A 583 10.80 1.74 -7.69
N LEU A 584 10.09 1.24 -8.70
CA LEU A 584 10.68 0.77 -9.97
C LEU A 584 11.38 1.91 -10.73
N ILE A 585 10.72 3.06 -10.85
CA ILE A 585 11.27 4.25 -11.53
C ILE A 585 12.52 4.75 -10.80
N THR A 586 12.53 4.75 -9.47
CA THR A 586 13.69 5.20 -8.68
C THR A 586 14.92 4.34 -8.94
N ARG A 587 14.75 3.01 -8.98
CA ARG A 587 15.83 2.10 -9.34
C ARG A 587 16.34 2.34 -10.77
N GLY A 588 15.44 2.48 -11.74
CA GLY A 588 15.80 2.75 -13.13
C GLY A 588 16.51 4.09 -13.33
N ALA A 589 16.04 5.14 -12.66
CA ALA A 589 16.63 6.47 -12.67
C ALA A 589 18.05 6.47 -12.09
N LEU A 590 18.24 5.88 -10.91
CA LEU A 590 19.56 5.80 -10.27
C LEU A 590 20.53 4.90 -11.04
N THR A 591 20.04 3.84 -11.68
CA THR A 591 20.87 3.01 -12.58
C THR A 591 21.35 3.82 -13.79
N THR A 592 20.43 4.56 -14.43
CA THR A 592 20.75 5.40 -15.59
C THR A 592 21.75 6.49 -15.21
N PHE A 593 21.53 7.17 -14.08
CA PHE A 593 22.43 8.18 -13.54
C PHE A 593 23.81 7.60 -13.21
N SER A 594 23.85 6.44 -12.52
CA SER A 594 25.10 5.79 -12.12
C SER A 594 25.94 5.36 -13.30
N ILE A 595 25.34 4.81 -14.37
CA ILE A 595 26.08 4.37 -15.56
C ILE A 595 26.55 5.58 -16.37
N ALA A 596 25.72 6.62 -16.53
CA ALA A 596 26.11 7.83 -17.26
C ALA A 596 27.30 8.56 -16.59
N ASN A 597 27.39 8.46 -15.26
CA ASN A 597 28.46 9.06 -14.47
C ASN A 597 29.85 8.51 -14.81
N ASP A 598 29.96 7.23 -15.18
CA ASP A 598 31.25 6.59 -15.46
C ASP A 598 32.02 7.27 -16.61
N VAL A 599 31.33 7.95 -17.53
CA VAL A 599 31.95 8.72 -18.61
C VAL A 599 32.91 9.78 -18.06
N ALA A 600 32.45 10.60 -17.11
CA ALA A 600 33.29 11.63 -16.52
C ALA A 600 34.44 11.04 -15.68
N LYS A 601 34.20 9.91 -15.00
CA LYS A 601 35.23 9.22 -14.22
C LYS A 601 36.36 8.69 -15.12
N TYR A 602 36.05 8.19 -16.31
CA TYR A 602 37.05 7.82 -17.30
C TYR A 602 37.92 9.02 -17.72
N PHE A 603 37.28 10.16 -18.01
CA PHE A 603 37.99 11.39 -18.38
C PHE A 603 38.80 12.00 -17.22
N ALA A 604 38.46 11.70 -15.96
CA ALA A 604 39.25 12.13 -14.81
C ALA A 604 40.49 11.26 -14.58
N ILE A 605 40.31 9.93 -14.58
CA ILE A 605 41.34 9.01 -14.05
C ILE A 605 42.31 8.55 -15.13
N ILE A 606 41.85 8.24 -16.35
CA ILE A 606 42.73 7.68 -17.39
C ILE A 606 43.84 8.66 -17.81
N PRO A 607 43.57 9.96 -18.06
CA PRO A 607 44.64 10.91 -18.38
C PRO A 607 45.63 11.07 -17.23
N ALA A 608 45.14 11.09 -15.99
CA ALA A 608 45.94 11.22 -14.79
C ALA A 608 46.91 10.03 -14.61
N MET A 609 46.44 8.80 -14.82
CA MET A 609 47.25 7.58 -14.66
C MET A 609 48.45 7.51 -15.60
N PHE A 610 48.30 8.02 -16.82
CA PHE A 610 49.33 7.94 -17.86
C PHE A 610 50.02 9.28 -18.13
N SER A 611 49.81 10.26 -17.25
CA SER A 611 50.41 11.59 -17.35
C SER A 611 51.94 11.49 -17.42
N GLY A 612 52.55 12.26 -18.33
CA GLY A 612 54.00 12.27 -18.53
C GLY A 612 54.58 11.08 -19.30
N VAL A 613 53.85 9.97 -19.47
CA VAL A 613 54.32 8.80 -20.26
C VAL A 613 53.63 8.73 -21.63
N LEU A 614 52.33 9.01 -21.68
CA LEU A 614 51.55 9.04 -22.92
C LEU A 614 50.91 10.43 -23.12
N PRO A 615 51.65 11.42 -23.65
CA PRO A 615 51.16 12.80 -23.80
C PRO A 615 49.88 12.92 -24.65
N ALA A 616 49.67 11.98 -25.57
CA ALA A 616 48.44 11.94 -26.38
C ALA A 616 47.17 11.77 -25.53
N LEU A 617 47.27 11.19 -24.32
CA LEU A 617 46.14 11.02 -23.41
C LEU A 617 45.84 12.28 -22.59
N GLU A 618 46.75 13.25 -22.50
CA GLU A 618 46.48 14.54 -21.84
C GLU A 618 45.39 15.33 -22.58
N ALA A 619 45.26 15.14 -23.89
CA ALA A 619 44.16 15.73 -24.68
C ALA A 619 42.77 15.21 -24.25
N LEU A 620 42.71 14.09 -23.52
CA LEU A 620 41.48 13.57 -22.95
C LEU A 620 41.15 14.19 -21.58
N ASP A 621 42.05 14.98 -20.96
CA ASP A 621 41.69 15.74 -19.76
C ASP A 621 40.86 16.98 -20.12
N VAL A 622 39.59 16.72 -20.45
CA VAL A 622 38.59 17.74 -20.78
C VAL A 622 38.32 18.67 -19.58
N MET A 623 38.56 18.20 -18.36
CA MET A 623 38.32 18.95 -17.12
C MET A 623 39.51 19.83 -16.71
N GLN A 624 40.68 19.63 -17.29
CA GLN A 624 41.92 20.35 -16.99
C GLN A 624 42.23 20.29 -15.48
N LEU A 625 42.34 19.08 -14.94
CA LEU A 625 42.52 18.83 -13.51
C LEU A 625 43.93 19.22 -13.05
N GLY A 626 44.09 19.54 -11.77
CA GLY A 626 45.31 20.18 -11.24
C GLY A 626 46.57 19.31 -11.31
N SER A 627 46.50 18.07 -10.83
CA SER A 627 47.56 17.06 -10.89
C SER A 627 46.98 15.66 -11.07
N ALA A 628 47.83 14.69 -11.43
CA ALA A 628 47.41 13.29 -11.52
C ALA A 628 46.83 12.77 -10.19
N ARG A 629 47.44 13.13 -9.05
CA ARG A 629 46.98 12.72 -7.72
C ARG A 629 45.69 13.43 -7.33
N SER A 630 45.58 14.74 -7.58
CA SER A 630 44.37 15.51 -7.27
C SER A 630 43.18 15.02 -8.09
N ALA A 631 43.38 14.66 -9.37
CA ALA A 631 42.37 14.10 -10.24
C ALA A 631 41.80 12.78 -9.69
N ILE A 632 42.67 11.85 -9.29
CA ILE A 632 42.26 10.55 -8.72
C ILE A 632 41.53 10.75 -7.39
N VAL A 633 42.08 11.57 -6.48
CA VAL A 633 41.42 11.86 -5.19
C VAL A 633 40.05 12.48 -5.42
N SER A 634 39.93 13.43 -6.36
CA SER A 634 38.67 14.12 -6.64
C SER A 634 37.61 13.17 -7.20
N ALA A 635 38.00 12.25 -8.07
CA ALA A 635 37.09 11.21 -8.57
C ALA A 635 36.61 10.28 -7.43
N VAL A 636 37.51 9.85 -6.53
CA VAL A 636 37.16 8.99 -5.38
C VAL A 636 36.25 9.73 -4.38
N VAL A 637 36.56 10.99 -4.07
CA VAL A 637 35.74 11.84 -3.19
C VAL A 637 34.34 12.03 -3.78
N PHE A 638 34.25 12.34 -5.08
CA PHE A 638 32.98 12.48 -5.77
C PHE A 638 32.17 11.17 -5.70
N ASN A 639 32.82 10.02 -5.94
CA ASN A 639 32.19 8.70 -5.89
C ASN A 639 31.60 8.38 -4.51
N ALA A 640 32.23 8.85 -3.42
CA ALA A 640 31.70 8.69 -2.07
C ALA A 640 30.55 9.67 -1.79
N LEU A 641 30.74 10.96 -2.09
CA LEU A 641 29.78 12.01 -1.76
C LEU A 641 28.47 11.90 -2.56
N ILE A 642 28.52 11.38 -3.79
CA ILE A 642 27.32 11.21 -4.61
C ILE A 642 26.33 10.22 -3.99
N ILE A 643 26.81 9.22 -3.21
CA ILE A 643 25.94 8.32 -2.46
C ILE A 643 25.10 9.13 -1.48
N VAL A 644 25.76 9.95 -0.64
CA VAL A 644 25.08 10.79 0.38
C VAL A 644 24.09 11.76 -0.28
N ALA A 645 24.48 12.39 -1.39
CA ALA A 645 23.61 13.31 -2.11
C ALA A 645 22.35 12.63 -2.67
N LEU A 646 22.42 11.33 -2.99
CA LEU A 646 21.30 10.57 -3.56
C LEU A 646 20.48 9.81 -2.51
N ILE A 647 20.92 9.70 -1.26
CA ILE A 647 20.12 9.09 -0.16
C ILE A 647 18.72 9.71 -0.07
N PRO A 648 18.52 11.05 -0.07
CA PRO A 648 17.18 11.62 0.01
C PRO A 648 16.29 11.21 -1.17
N LEU A 649 16.85 11.07 -2.38
CA LEU A 649 16.12 10.64 -3.56
C LEU A 649 15.76 9.15 -3.47
N ALA A 650 16.69 8.32 -3.02
CA ALA A 650 16.48 6.88 -2.81
C ALA A 650 15.38 6.60 -1.78
N LEU A 651 15.32 7.38 -0.70
CA LEU A 651 14.31 7.23 0.36
C LEU A 651 12.96 7.85 0.01
N ARG A 652 12.93 9.02 -0.67
CA ARG A 652 11.67 9.67 -1.08
C ARG A 652 11.01 8.97 -2.25
N GLY A 653 11.81 8.43 -3.16
CA GLY A 653 11.40 7.98 -4.48
C GLY A 653 11.28 9.12 -5.48
N VAL A 654 11.43 8.77 -6.76
CA VAL A 654 11.17 9.65 -7.91
C VAL A 654 9.67 9.83 -8.07
N THR A 655 9.21 11.07 -8.22
CA THR A 655 7.79 11.38 -8.41
C THR A 655 7.25 10.75 -9.70
N PHE A 656 6.24 9.89 -9.54
CA PHE A 656 5.51 9.28 -10.64
C PHE A 656 4.59 10.31 -11.31
N ARG A 657 4.44 10.20 -12.64
CA ARG A 657 3.43 10.89 -13.43
C ARG A 657 2.81 9.88 -14.40
N PRO A 658 1.48 9.86 -14.55
CA PRO A 658 0.80 9.00 -15.50
C PRO A 658 1.08 9.50 -16.92
N ASP A 659 2.17 9.02 -17.51
CA ASP A 659 2.61 9.32 -18.88
C ASP A 659 2.84 7.98 -19.62
N GLY A 660 2.72 7.99 -20.95
CA GLY A 660 3.02 6.81 -21.75
C GLY A 660 4.48 6.36 -21.60
N ALA A 661 4.74 5.05 -21.75
CA ALA A 661 6.06 4.45 -21.52
C ALA A 661 7.21 5.16 -22.27
N ALA A 662 6.99 5.56 -23.53
CA ALA A 662 7.98 6.30 -24.33
C ALA A 662 8.31 7.69 -23.75
N ALA A 663 7.30 8.40 -23.22
CA ALA A 663 7.49 9.70 -22.60
C ALA A 663 8.24 9.58 -21.26
N VAL A 664 7.91 8.57 -20.46
CA VAL A 664 8.62 8.25 -19.21
C VAL A 664 10.08 7.90 -19.49
N LEU A 665 10.36 7.06 -20.48
CA LEU A 665 11.72 6.70 -20.88
C LEU A 665 12.52 7.92 -21.35
N ARG A 666 11.96 8.72 -22.25
CA ARG A 666 12.62 9.94 -22.75
C ARG A 666 12.94 10.90 -21.61
N ARG A 667 11.99 11.12 -20.69
CA ARG A 667 12.21 11.97 -19.51
C ARG A 667 13.31 11.40 -18.62
N ASN A 668 13.33 10.08 -18.40
CA ASN A 668 14.37 9.44 -17.59
C ASN A 668 15.76 9.66 -18.21
N LEU A 669 15.92 9.40 -19.50
CA LEU A 669 17.19 9.63 -20.21
C LEU A 669 17.61 11.10 -20.20
N LEU A 670 16.68 12.04 -20.37
CA LEU A 670 16.98 13.48 -20.37
C LEU A 670 17.34 14.00 -18.98
N VAL A 671 16.68 13.54 -17.92
CA VAL A 671 16.92 14.05 -16.55
C VAL A 671 18.08 13.31 -15.90
N TYR A 672 18.02 11.99 -15.85
CA TYR A 672 18.98 11.16 -15.12
C TYR A 672 20.15 10.71 -16.00
N GLY A 673 19.95 10.54 -17.31
CA GLY A 673 21.06 10.27 -18.24
C GLY A 673 21.93 11.51 -18.46
N LEU A 674 21.34 12.62 -18.93
CA LEU A 674 22.10 13.86 -19.12
C LEU A 674 22.59 14.46 -17.80
N GLY A 675 21.77 14.40 -16.75
CA GLY A 675 22.18 14.81 -15.40
C GLY A 675 23.33 13.95 -14.87
N GLY A 676 23.27 12.64 -15.08
CA GLY A 676 24.35 11.71 -14.74
C GLY A 676 25.62 11.93 -15.56
N LEU A 677 25.51 12.46 -16.77
CA LEU A 677 26.66 12.85 -17.58
C LEU A 677 27.28 14.16 -17.10
N ILE A 678 26.49 15.23 -16.90
CA ILE A 678 27.00 16.58 -16.63
C ILE A 678 27.43 16.78 -15.17
N ALA A 679 26.62 16.31 -14.21
CA ALA A 679 26.87 16.50 -12.78
C ALA A 679 28.28 16.05 -12.33
N PRO A 680 28.83 14.89 -12.77
CA PRO A 680 30.17 14.49 -12.35
C PRO A 680 31.29 15.32 -12.97
N PHE A 681 31.17 15.82 -14.21
CA PHE A 681 32.17 16.76 -14.75
C PHE A 681 32.29 18.01 -13.86
N VAL A 682 31.14 18.57 -13.47
CA VAL A 682 31.10 19.74 -12.58
C VAL A 682 31.60 19.37 -11.17
N GLY A 683 31.11 18.25 -10.62
CA GLY A 683 31.43 17.80 -9.28
C GLY A 683 32.92 17.50 -9.09
N ILE A 684 33.50 16.70 -9.99
CA ILE A 684 34.93 16.35 -9.94
C ILE A 684 35.78 17.61 -10.07
N LYS A 685 35.46 18.53 -10.99
CA LYS A 685 36.21 19.78 -11.15
C LYS A 685 36.17 20.66 -9.90
N LEU A 686 34.99 20.82 -9.27
CA LEU A 686 34.86 21.61 -8.06
C LEU A 686 35.64 21.01 -6.89
N ILE A 687 35.60 19.67 -6.75
CA ILE A 687 36.36 18.96 -5.73
C ILE A 687 37.86 19.12 -5.99
N ASP A 688 38.31 18.99 -7.24
CA ASP A 688 39.71 19.14 -7.63
C ASP A 688 40.26 20.53 -7.26
N VAL A 689 39.51 21.59 -7.55
CA VAL A 689 39.88 22.95 -7.15
C VAL A 689 40.06 23.07 -5.63
N LEU A 690 39.21 22.42 -4.84
CA LEU A 690 39.32 22.41 -3.38
C LEU A 690 40.51 21.57 -2.89
N VAL A 691 40.73 20.39 -3.47
CA VAL A 691 41.85 19.49 -3.14
C VAL A 691 43.18 20.18 -3.43
N VAL A 692 43.30 20.84 -4.58
CA VAL A 692 44.46 21.64 -4.98
C VAL A 692 44.67 22.81 -4.03
N ALA A 693 43.59 23.51 -3.62
CA ALA A 693 43.69 24.63 -2.68
C ALA A 693 44.17 24.22 -1.28
N ILE A 694 43.89 22.98 -0.86
CA ILE A 694 44.34 22.41 0.43
C ILE A 694 45.79 21.90 0.36
N GLY A 695 46.42 21.91 -0.82
CA GLY A 695 47.82 21.54 -1.01
C GLY A 695 48.07 20.03 -1.13
N VAL A 696 47.04 19.26 -1.50
CA VAL A 696 47.19 17.85 -1.87
C VAL A 696 47.57 17.80 -3.36
N HIS A 697 48.88 17.74 -3.64
CA HIS A 697 49.45 17.71 -5.00
C HIS A 697 49.95 16.33 -5.42
#